data_AF-A0A968RY28-F1
#
_entry.id   AF-A0A968RY28-F1
#
_cell.length_a   1.000
_cell.length_b   1.000
_cell.length_c   1.000
_cell.angle_alpha   90.00
_cell.angle_beta   90.00
_cell.angle_gamma   90.00
#
_symmetry.space_group_name_H-M   'P 1'
#
loop_
_entity.id
_entity.type
_entity.pdbx_description
1 polymer ?
#
loop_
_entity_poly.entity_id
_entity_poly.type
_entity_poly.pdbx_seq_one_letter_code
_entity_poly.pdbx_strand_id
1 'polypeptide(L)'
;MILHVNKNQFSFQEFYPIDDLFWMISYYVNAQVSNNEGFTKCATPEAERSRYGDQYEELFDRFEQYIQTQLGALNRQTGQIYQIPIIFHVIHNGEAVGTGYNIGAQYVNAQIEQLNNDFRKILGSSGEGAGVDTQIEFCAAVTDENGALLAEPGIDRIDRNSKGWTAPPYGGCVFGFLFDNAYIQTNIKPNSIWDPTQYLNIWVMDISCDILGYAQFPETMLPGITPNPGAANTDGVVVLYSSVGSTDLPFPSAEPYNKGRTLTHEVGHWLGLRHIWGDGDCTEDDFCTDTPNAGDPNYGCPNADSCPSDPGRDQVENYMDYTDDDCMNIFTQCQTDRMRIVMGETNMGSPRRQELLSSTACNFEGFRIIATNSPVSAFQPEEAIFNFEVNFSGSFTAPVTLSTAGLPIGVTATFSTNPVVTEGNYTLTIDGTGNVAPGTYNFTINGTDGDVTNDSESVSLVVVDPNNFCVTTNSTNVPIAIPNQTTVSSTITINTTGVVTDVNVSFLGAHMAVRDLIFELRSPSGTTVRLVDLDVPCNAQDDFDLGFDDEAANPISSIPCPPVDGNFYQPEQLLSAFIGEPTTGVWTLLVTDDRTANTGQLNAWQLDICVTVPQSSCADDLVIDNNPIVSDTYSAKDSIVSSGVVEVDSVVVFEAGQLVRLTAGFTAQSGADFTARIQNCNPVLAQNKIETRTQSMVRSSKNQLSVYPNPFTEQTSIMVELAEDAVVNMQIVDLTGKTVGIINTPKSLAAGKHLFNTEAIDLKAGVYLLVATMDGELQTTKLFVIK
;
A
#
# COMPACT_ATOMS: atom_id res chain seq x y z
N MET A 1 -42.93 -17.56 17.76
CA MET A 1 -42.00 -18.25 18.69
C MET A 1 -41.89 -17.38 19.93
N ILE A 2 -42.47 -17.79 21.06
CA ILE A 2 -42.47 -16.98 22.30
C ILE A 2 -41.22 -17.37 23.10
N LEU A 3 -40.22 -16.48 23.14
CA LEU A 3 -38.99 -16.67 23.91
C LEU A 3 -39.17 -16.10 25.33
N HIS A 4 -39.08 -16.99 26.32
CA HIS A 4 -38.94 -16.62 27.74
C HIS A 4 -37.47 -16.23 28.00
N VAL A 5 -37.23 -14.99 28.44
CA VAL A 5 -35.91 -14.55 28.90
C VAL A 5 -35.85 -14.69 30.43
N ASN A 6 -34.87 -15.46 30.91
CA ASN A 6 -34.65 -15.75 32.32
C ASN A 6 -33.80 -14.63 32.95
N LYS A 7 -34.29 -14.05 34.05
CA LYS A 7 -33.94 -12.68 34.50
C LYS A 7 -32.73 -12.55 35.43
N ASN A 8 -31.78 -13.50 35.46
CA ASN A 8 -30.87 -13.62 36.61
C ASN A 8 -29.38 -13.89 36.34
N GLN A 9 -28.81 -13.55 35.19
CA GLN A 9 -27.35 -13.55 35.03
C GLN A 9 -26.87 -12.49 34.04
N PHE A 10 -26.80 -11.22 34.43
CA PHE A 10 -25.81 -10.24 33.95
C PHE A 10 -25.86 -9.03 34.91
N SER A 11 -24.76 -8.71 35.58
CA SER A 11 -24.64 -7.48 36.35
C SER A 11 -24.29 -6.34 35.38
N PHE A 12 -25.30 -5.62 34.91
CA PHE A 12 -25.12 -4.33 34.26
C PHE A 12 -24.83 -3.29 35.34
N GLN A 13 -23.63 -2.74 35.33
CA GLN A 13 -23.33 -1.51 36.04
C GLN A 13 -23.42 -0.38 34.99
N GLU A 14 -24.48 0.42 35.14
CA GLU A 14 -24.74 1.74 34.55
C GLU A 14 -24.66 1.85 33.02
N PHE A 15 -25.81 1.94 32.33
CA PHE A 15 -26.14 2.98 31.32
C PHE A 15 -27.57 2.75 30.74
N TYR A 16 -28.32 3.86 30.64
CA TYR A 16 -29.67 4.12 30.06
C TYR A 16 -30.95 3.50 30.68
N PRO A 17 -32.05 4.27 30.82
CA PRO A 17 -33.37 3.76 31.22
C PRO A 17 -33.98 2.84 30.15
N ILE A 18 -34.59 1.74 30.59
CA ILE A 18 -35.25 0.71 29.75
C ILE A 18 -36.36 1.27 28.85
N ASP A 19 -36.91 2.44 29.18
CA ASP A 19 -38.00 3.07 28.43
C ASP A 19 -37.53 3.69 27.09
N ASP A 20 -36.26 4.11 26.98
CA ASP A 20 -35.67 4.61 25.72
C ASP A 20 -35.39 3.47 24.72
N LEU A 21 -35.11 2.27 25.24
CA LEU A 21 -34.87 1.07 24.42
C LEU A 21 -36.16 0.61 23.70
N PHE A 22 -37.32 0.76 24.36
CA PHE A 22 -38.62 0.39 23.78
C PHE A 22 -39.09 1.36 22.71
N TRP A 23 -38.72 2.63 22.82
CA TRP A 23 -39.01 3.66 21.81
C TRP A 23 -38.16 3.46 20.56
N MET A 24 -36.86 3.19 20.71
CA MET A 24 -35.99 2.81 19.59
C MET A 24 -36.51 1.57 18.87
N ILE A 25 -36.85 0.49 19.60
CA ILE A 25 -37.33 -0.75 18.98
C ILE A 25 -38.67 -0.54 18.24
N SER A 26 -39.58 0.27 18.79
CA SER A 26 -40.91 0.49 18.17
C SER A 26 -40.88 1.41 16.94
N TYR A 27 -39.94 2.36 16.88
CA TYR A 27 -39.75 3.23 15.72
C TYR A 27 -39.07 2.48 14.56
N TYR A 28 -38.04 1.67 14.86
CA TYR A 28 -37.32 0.90 13.84
C TYR A 28 -38.18 -0.17 13.17
N VAL A 29 -39.14 -0.79 13.88
CA VAL A 29 -40.11 -1.72 13.26
C VAL A 29 -41.00 -1.02 12.21
N ASN A 30 -41.20 0.30 12.29
CA ASN A 30 -41.91 1.06 11.26
C ASN A 30 -41.00 1.51 10.09
N ALA A 31 -39.70 1.73 10.33
CA ALA A 31 -38.71 1.97 9.27
C ALA A 31 -38.40 0.70 8.44
N GLN A 32 -38.68 -0.50 8.97
CA GLN A 32 -38.54 -1.78 8.26
C GLN A 32 -39.53 -2.00 7.10
N VAL A 33 -40.33 -1.01 6.72
CA VAL A 33 -41.31 -1.14 5.62
C VAL A 33 -40.84 -0.45 4.32
N SER A 34 -39.75 0.34 4.32
CA SER A 34 -39.28 0.99 3.08
C SER A 34 -37.94 0.50 2.51
N ASN A 35 -36.91 0.15 3.28
CA ASN A 35 -35.60 -0.15 2.69
C ASN A 35 -35.13 -1.59 2.97
N ASN A 36 -35.55 -2.52 2.12
CA ASN A 36 -34.85 -3.78 1.92
C ASN A 36 -33.84 -3.57 0.77
N GLU A 37 -32.55 -3.80 1.06
CA GLU A 37 -31.40 -3.77 0.11
C GLU A 37 -30.74 -2.39 -0.11
N GLY A 38 -29.77 -1.99 0.72
CA GLY A 38 -28.95 -0.80 0.44
C GLY A 38 -27.79 -0.60 1.42
N PHE A 39 -26.59 -0.37 0.88
CA PHE A 39 -25.34 -0.06 1.59
C PHE A 39 -25.31 1.41 2.02
N THR A 40 -25.00 1.74 3.28
CA THR A 40 -25.01 3.12 3.82
C THR A 40 -23.65 3.82 3.66
N LYS A 41 -23.38 4.43 2.50
CA LYS A 41 -22.05 5.00 2.18
C LYS A 41 -21.57 6.11 3.13
N CYS A 42 -22.46 6.99 3.54
CA CYS A 42 -22.19 8.08 4.48
C CYS A 42 -23.11 7.93 5.68
N ALA A 43 -22.58 8.17 6.88
CA ALA A 43 -23.34 8.08 8.12
C ALA A 43 -23.54 9.44 8.80
N THR A 44 -23.44 10.54 8.05
CA THR A 44 -23.56 11.90 8.59
C THR A 44 -24.94 12.16 9.21
N PRO A 45 -26.07 11.87 8.54
CA PRO A 45 -27.40 12.03 9.16
C PRO A 45 -27.56 11.20 10.43
N GLU A 46 -27.10 9.95 10.43
CA GLU A 46 -27.13 9.03 11.57
C GLU A 46 -26.26 9.52 12.72
N ALA A 47 -25.06 10.04 12.43
CA ALA A 47 -24.14 10.61 13.41
C ALA A 47 -24.77 11.80 14.13
N GLU A 48 -25.41 12.71 13.39
CA GLU A 48 -26.05 13.90 13.97
C GLU A 48 -27.35 13.54 14.71
N ARG A 49 -28.14 12.59 14.20
CA ARG A 49 -29.31 12.06 14.93
C ARG A 49 -28.89 11.41 16.26
N SER A 50 -27.79 10.65 16.27
CA SER A 50 -27.23 10.09 17.51
C SER A 50 -26.73 11.17 18.48
N ARG A 51 -26.29 12.32 17.97
CA ARG A 51 -25.77 13.43 18.76
C ARG A 51 -26.88 14.27 19.40
N TYR A 52 -27.96 14.56 18.65
CA TYR A 52 -29.01 15.49 19.08
C TYR A 52 -30.32 14.82 19.51
N GLY A 53 -30.52 13.54 19.18
CA GLY A 53 -31.78 12.83 19.43
C GLY A 53 -32.97 13.59 18.84
N ASP A 54 -34.01 13.78 19.64
CA ASP A 54 -35.28 14.44 19.23
C ASP A 54 -35.12 15.89 18.73
N GLN A 55 -33.97 16.53 19.00
CA GLN A 55 -33.71 17.92 18.58
C GLN A 55 -33.13 18.05 17.16
N TYR A 56 -32.73 16.94 16.52
CA TYR A 56 -32.05 16.95 15.23
C TYR A 56 -32.82 17.76 14.17
N GLU A 57 -34.09 17.42 13.92
CA GLU A 57 -34.90 18.07 12.87
C GLU A 57 -35.09 19.57 13.15
N GLU A 58 -35.32 19.95 14.41
CA GLU A 58 -35.48 21.36 14.79
C GLU A 58 -34.18 22.17 14.57
N LEU A 59 -33.03 21.59 14.94
CA LEU A 59 -31.73 22.24 14.77
C LEU A 59 -31.39 22.39 13.28
N PHE A 60 -31.70 21.36 12.49
CA PHE A 60 -31.50 21.35 11.05
C PHE A 60 -32.38 22.40 10.36
N ASP A 61 -33.68 22.44 10.63
CA ASP A 61 -34.62 23.46 10.11
C ASP A 61 -34.14 24.89 10.41
N ARG A 62 -33.60 25.11 11.61
CA ARG A 62 -33.06 26.40 12.03
C ARG A 62 -31.78 26.77 11.28
N PHE A 63 -30.90 25.79 11.02
CA PHE A 63 -29.72 25.99 10.18
C PHE A 63 -30.13 26.37 8.75
N GLU A 64 -31.12 25.68 8.17
CA GLU A 64 -31.62 25.99 6.83
C GLU A 64 -32.28 27.37 6.76
N GLN A 65 -33.11 27.73 7.74
CA GLN A 65 -33.64 29.09 7.83
C GLN A 65 -32.53 30.13 7.88
N TYR A 66 -31.46 29.86 8.63
CA TYR A 66 -30.28 30.73 8.66
C TYR A 66 -29.65 30.86 7.27
N ILE A 67 -29.31 29.76 6.59
CA ILE A 67 -28.70 29.79 5.25
C ILE A 67 -29.58 30.57 4.25
N GLN A 68 -30.89 30.31 4.26
CA GLN A 68 -31.83 31.02 3.39
C GLN A 68 -31.85 32.53 3.64
N THR A 69 -31.71 32.99 4.88
CA THR A 69 -31.58 34.45 5.17
C THR A 69 -30.29 35.06 4.63
N GLN A 70 -29.22 34.26 4.53
CA GLN A 70 -27.91 34.73 4.09
C GLN A 70 -27.77 34.73 2.56
N LEU A 71 -28.47 33.84 1.84
CA LEU A 71 -28.43 33.79 0.37
C LEU A 71 -28.81 35.13 -0.27
N GLY A 72 -29.78 35.85 0.29
CA GLY A 72 -30.16 37.19 -0.19
C GLY A 72 -29.13 38.30 0.10
N ALA A 73 -28.19 38.06 1.03
CA ALA A 73 -27.11 38.97 1.39
C ALA A 73 -25.77 38.61 0.72
N LEU A 74 -25.71 37.47 0.02
CA LEU A 74 -24.50 36.98 -0.61
C LEU A 74 -24.05 37.94 -1.73
N ASN A 75 -22.85 38.48 -1.57
CA ASN A 75 -22.21 39.32 -2.58
C ASN A 75 -20.81 38.79 -2.84
N ARG A 76 -20.70 37.80 -3.73
CA ARG A 76 -19.45 37.11 -4.03
C ARG A 76 -18.33 38.10 -4.34
N GLN A 77 -17.29 38.12 -3.51
CA GLN A 77 -16.05 38.80 -3.87
C GLN A 77 -15.39 38.02 -5.00
N THR A 78 -15.39 38.62 -6.19
CA THR A 78 -14.83 37.96 -7.38
C THR A 78 -13.32 37.73 -7.18
N GLY A 79 -12.91 36.46 -7.17
CA GLY A 79 -11.50 36.07 -7.15
C GLY A 79 -10.89 35.83 -5.76
N GLN A 80 -11.69 35.86 -4.69
CA GLN A 80 -11.22 35.45 -3.36
C GLN A 80 -11.23 33.92 -3.25
N ILE A 81 -10.07 33.33 -2.99
CA ILE A 81 -9.89 31.88 -2.73
C ILE A 81 -9.80 31.70 -1.22
N TYR A 82 -10.62 30.81 -0.68
CA TYR A 82 -10.61 30.41 0.73
C TYR A 82 -9.67 29.22 0.89
N GLN A 83 -8.50 29.48 1.45
CA GLN A 83 -7.49 28.46 1.71
C GLN A 83 -7.71 27.87 3.11
N ILE A 84 -7.92 26.55 3.19
CA ILE A 84 -8.25 25.81 4.42
C ILE A 84 -7.10 24.85 4.76
N PRO A 85 -6.46 25.00 5.93
CA PRO A 85 -5.47 24.05 6.41
C PRO A 85 -6.10 22.72 6.82
N ILE A 86 -5.53 21.61 6.35
CA ILE A 86 -6.01 20.27 6.61
C ILE A 86 -4.97 19.46 7.40
N ILE A 87 -5.44 18.69 8.38
CA ILE A 87 -4.63 17.72 9.13
C ILE A 87 -5.33 16.37 9.13
N PHE A 88 -4.60 15.32 8.72
CA PHE A 88 -5.06 13.94 8.71
C PHE A 88 -4.50 13.20 9.92
N HIS A 89 -5.36 12.87 10.87
CA HIS A 89 -5.04 11.96 11.97
C HIS A 89 -5.15 10.51 11.49
N VAL A 90 -4.00 9.94 11.12
CA VAL A 90 -3.90 8.54 10.66
C VAL A 90 -3.78 7.63 11.88
N ILE A 91 -4.88 6.92 12.20
CA ILE A 91 -4.95 6.03 13.37
C ILE A 91 -4.53 4.62 12.96
N HIS A 92 -3.47 4.09 13.59
CA HIS A 92 -2.87 2.81 13.19
C HIS A 92 -2.53 1.90 14.39
N ASN A 93 -2.21 0.61 14.16
CA ASN A 93 -1.87 -0.37 15.20
C ASN A 93 -0.36 -0.48 15.50
N GLY A 94 0.42 0.58 15.24
CA GLY A 94 1.87 0.54 15.39
C GLY A 94 2.61 -0.12 14.22
N GLU A 95 1.90 -0.54 13.16
CA GLU A 95 2.54 -1.01 11.94
C GLU A 95 3.35 0.09 11.23
N ALA A 96 4.26 -0.31 10.34
CA ALA A 96 5.12 0.61 9.60
C ALA A 96 4.31 1.46 8.60
N VAL A 97 4.79 2.67 8.29
CA VAL A 97 4.18 3.54 7.28
C VAL A 97 4.10 2.81 5.93
N GLY A 98 2.94 2.91 5.27
CA GLY A 98 2.63 2.21 4.03
C GLY A 98 2.03 0.81 4.21
N THR A 99 1.85 0.35 5.45
CA THR A 99 1.25 -0.97 5.74
C THR A 99 -0.01 -0.82 6.59
N GLY A 100 -0.98 -1.72 6.41
CA GLY A 100 -2.22 -1.74 7.19
C GLY A 100 -2.96 -0.40 7.16
N TYR A 101 -3.28 0.13 8.34
CA TYR A 101 -3.98 1.40 8.51
C TYR A 101 -3.03 2.60 8.55
N ASN A 102 -1.73 2.36 8.72
CA ASN A 102 -0.70 3.41 8.68
C ASN A 102 -0.39 3.82 7.23
N ILE A 103 -1.37 4.38 6.52
CA ILE A 103 -1.29 4.66 5.08
C ILE A 103 -0.09 5.56 4.72
N GLY A 104 0.51 5.32 3.56
CA GLY A 104 1.65 6.12 3.09
C GLY A 104 1.28 7.57 2.79
N ALA A 105 2.19 8.51 3.05
CA ALA A 105 1.96 9.95 2.84
C ALA A 105 1.49 10.32 1.43
N GLN A 106 1.95 9.57 0.42
CA GLN A 106 1.53 9.73 -0.97
C GLN A 106 0.00 9.69 -1.17
N TYR A 107 -0.74 8.86 -0.42
CA TYR A 107 -2.21 8.80 -0.54
C TYR A 107 -2.88 10.01 0.11
N VAL A 108 -2.36 10.50 1.24
CA VAL A 108 -2.86 11.72 1.87
C VAL A 108 -2.58 12.94 0.96
N ASN A 109 -1.37 13.04 0.41
CA ASN A 109 -1.01 14.10 -0.52
C ASN A 109 -1.91 14.09 -1.76
N ALA A 110 -2.11 12.90 -2.35
CA ALA A 110 -3.02 12.71 -3.47
C ALA A 110 -4.47 13.09 -3.11
N GLN A 111 -4.93 12.79 -1.89
CA GLN A 111 -6.26 13.16 -1.43
C GLN A 111 -6.45 14.68 -1.30
N ILE A 112 -5.44 15.41 -0.82
CA ILE A 112 -5.46 16.88 -0.77
C ILE A 112 -5.51 17.46 -2.18
N GLU A 113 -4.70 16.92 -3.11
CA GLU A 113 -4.76 17.29 -4.52
C GLU A 113 -6.14 17.01 -5.11
N GLN A 114 -6.74 15.87 -4.78
CA GLN A 114 -8.06 15.50 -5.28
C GLN A 114 -9.17 16.43 -4.75
N LEU A 115 -9.12 16.81 -3.48
CA LEU A 115 -10.00 17.84 -2.93
C LEU A 115 -9.86 19.15 -3.71
N ASN A 116 -8.63 19.57 -4.01
CA ASN A 116 -8.41 20.77 -4.82
C ASN A 116 -8.93 20.62 -6.24
N ASN A 117 -8.74 19.48 -6.88
CA ASN A 117 -9.31 19.19 -8.20
C ASN A 117 -10.83 19.38 -8.19
N ASP A 118 -11.51 18.82 -7.20
CA ASP A 118 -12.96 18.78 -7.10
C ASP A 118 -13.57 20.13 -6.71
N PHE A 119 -13.01 20.80 -5.70
CA PHE A 119 -13.51 22.07 -5.18
C PHE A 119 -13.09 23.26 -6.05
N ARG A 120 -11.96 23.20 -6.77
CA ARG A 120 -11.48 24.31 -7.61
C ARG A 120 -11.79 24.15 -9.09
N LYS A 121 -12.38 23.02 -9.50
CA LYS A 121 -12.66 22.71 -10.91
C LYS A 121 -11.42 22.93 -11.79
N ILE A 122 -10.29 22.35 -11.37
CA ILE A 122 -8.99 22.56 -12.01
C ILE A 122 -9.03 22.06 -13.46
N LEU A 123 -8.59 22.91 -14.40
CA LEU A 123 -8.54 22.59 -15.83
C LEU A 123 -7.66 21.36 -16.10
N GLY A 124 -8.21 20.35 -16.77
CA GLY A 124 -7.53 19.10 -17.10
C GLY A 124 -7.51 18.04 -16.01
N SER A 125 -8.11 18.30 -14.84
CA SER A 125 -8.22 17.32 -13.75
C SER A 125 -9.56 16.58 -13.76
N SER A 126 -9.68 15.54 -12.93
CA SER A 126 -10.94 14.80 -12.75
C SER A 126 -12.08 15.65 -12.13
N GLY A 127 -11.77 16.83 -11.59
CA GLY A 127 -12.78 17.78 -11.10
C GLY A 127 -13.26 18.79 -12.14
N GLU A 128 -12.76 18.75 -13.38
CA GLU A 128 -13.20 19.64 -14.47
C GLU A 128 -14.57 19.24 -15.08
N GLY A 129 -15.51 18.80 -14.25
CA GLY A 129 -16.87 18.45 -14.67
C GLY A 129 -17.72 19.65 -15.12
N ALA A 130 -19.02 19.42 -15.24
CA ALA A 130 -19.98 20.45 -15.66
C ALA A 130 -20.28 21.51 -14.58
N GLY A 131 -19.66 21.40 -13.40
CA GLY A 131 -19.89 22.26 -12.25
C GLY A 131 -19.25 23.64 -12.30
N VAL A 132 -19.15 24.26 -11.14
CA VAL A 132 -18.50 25.56 -10.93
C VAL A 132 -17.29 25.45 -10.01
N ASP A 133 -16.35 26.38 -10.12
CA ASP A 133 -15.26 26.56 -9.14
C ASP A 133 -15.86 27.08 -7.83
N THR A 134 -15.69 26.34 -6.74
CA THR A 134 -16.19 26.73 -5.42
C THR A 134 -15.39 27.88 -4.80
N GLN A 135 -14.18 28.10 -5.31
CA GLN A 135 -13.14 28.99 -4.78
C GLN A 135 -12.70 28.62 -3.35
N ILE A 136 -12.83 27.35 -2.97
CA ILE A 136 -12.29 26.77 -1.73
C ILE A 136 -11.13 25.87 -2.10
N GLU A 137 -9.98 26.09 -1.48
CA GLU A 137 -8.72 25.38 -1.70
C GLU A 137 -8.21 24.83 -0.38
N PHE A 138 -7.60 23.65 -0.40
CA PHE A 138 -7.06 22.97 0.75
C PHE A 138 -5.55 22.91 0.65
N CYS A 139 -4.89 23.05 1.79
CA CYS A 139 -3.44 22.98 1.89
C CYS A 139 -3.06 22.14 3.11
N ALA A 140 -2.03 21.30 2.94
CA ALA A 140 -1.49 20.53 4.04
C ALA A 140 -1.00 21.47 5.14
N ALA A 141 -1.43 21.24 6.38
CA ALA A 141 -0.84 21.92 7.53
C ALA A 141 0.66 21.64 7.56
N VAL A 142 1.50 22.67 7.70
CA VAL A 142 2.96 22.53 7.76
C VAL A 142 3.49 22.59 9.19
N THR A 143 2.67 23.07 10.14
CA THR A 143 2.99 23.15 11.56
C THR A 143 1.97 22.43 12.43
N ASP A 144 2.40 21.96 13.61
CA ASP A 144 1.55 21.45 14.67
C ASP A 144 0.83 22.58 15.45
N GLU A 145 0.02 22.22 16.45
CA GLU A 145 -0.71 23.17 17.31
C GLU A 145 0.20 24.13 18.11
N ASN A 146 1.48 23.78 18.29
CA ASN A 146 2.47 24.59 18.98
C ASN A 146 3.31 25.46 18.01
N GLY A 147 3.07 25.35 16.70
CA GLY A 147 3.80 26.05 15.65
C GLY A 147 5.11 25.38 15.22
N ALA A 148 5.39 24.15 15.66
CA ALA A 148 6.56 23.39 15.23
C ALA A 148 6.29 22.71 13.88
N LEU A 149 7.31 22.57 13.03
CA LEU A 149 7.15 21.92 11.72
C LEU A 149 6.78 20.44 11.86
N LEU A 150 5.80 20.00 11.07
CA LEU A 150 5.43 18.58 10.99
C LEU A 150 6.45 17.81 10.17
N ALA A 151 6.80 16.59 10.58
CA ALA A 151 7.66 15.71 9.80
C ALA A 151 7.05 15.40 8.42
N GLU A 152 5.73 15.20 8.39
CA GLU A 152 4.95 14.99 7.17
C GLU A 152 3.85 16.06 7.12
N PRO A 153 3.94 17.06 6.22
CA PRO A 153 2.91 18.08 6.10
C PRO A 153 1.51 17.48 5.92
N GLY A 154 0.56 17.95 6.72
CA GLY A 154 -0.84 17.52 6.69
C GLY A 154 -1.09 16.17 7.35
N ILE A 155 -0.10 15.54 8.00
CA ILE A 155 -0.25 14.20 8.60
C ILE A 155 0.14 14.21 10.08
N ASP A 156 -0.77 13.70 10.91
CA ASP A 156 -0.54 13.35 12.31
C ASP A 156 -0.74 11.84 12.47
N ARG A 157 0.34 11.10 12.76
CA ARG A 157 0.28 9.63 12.89
C ARG A 157 0.10 9.24 14.35
N ILE A 158 -0.98 8.52 14.64
CA ILE A 158 -1.34 8.13 16.01
C ILE A 158 -1.36 6.61 16.13
N ASP A 159 -0.36 6.05 16.84
CA ASP A 159 -0.37 4.65 17.25
C ASP A 159 -1.40 4.45 18.37
N ARG A 160 -2.48 3.75 18.06
CA ARG A 160 -3.57 3.48 19.00
C ARG A 160 -3.11 2.72 20.24
N ASN A 161 -2.07 1.89 20.14
CA ASN A 161 -1.57 1.09 21.27
C ASN A 161 -0.91 2.01 22.30
N SER A 162 -0.16 3.01 21.83
CA SER A 162 0.44 4.04 22.69
C SER A 162 -0.62 4.86 23.44
N LYS A 163 -1.80 5.03 22.86
CA LYS A 163 -2.96 5.72 23.45
C LYS A 163 -3.82 4.80 24.33
N GLY A 164 -3.59 3.48 24.30
CA GLY A 164 -4.42 2.50 25.00
C GLY A 164 -5.82 2.33 24.41
N TRP A 165 -6.01 2.67 23.13
CA TRP A 165 -7.29 2.54 22.45
C TRP A 165 -7.56 1.11 21.97
N THR A 166 -8.84 0.74 21.91
CA THR A 166 -9.30 -0.58 21.44
C THR A 166 -8.89 -0.81 19.99
N ALA A 167 -8.81 -2.07 19.56
CA ALA A 167 -8.57 -2.37 18.16
C ALA A 167 -9.79 -1.97 17.29
N PRO A 168 -9.57 -1.48 16.06
CA PRO A 168 -10.63 -1.31 15.06
C PRO A 168 -11.27 -2.67 14.66
N PRO A 169 -12.40 -2.66 13.92
CA PRO A 169 -13.10 -1.50 13.36
C PRO A 169 -13.80 -0.64 14.42
N TYR A 170 -13.75 0.69 14.25
CA TYR A 170 -14.34 1.65 15.20
C TYR A 170 -15.78 2.05 14.88
N GLY A 171 -16.30 1.66 13.70
CA GLY A 171 -17.72 1.72 13.36
C GLY A 171 -18.37 0.40 13.73
N GLY A 172 -19.22 0.39 14.77
CA GLY A 172 -19.94 -0.83 15.13
C GLY A 172 -21.21 -0.97 14.28
N CYS A 173 -21.45 -2.12 13.66
CA CYS A 173 -22.78 -2.51 13.20
C CYS A 173 -23.46 -3.26 14.34
N VAL A 174 -24.32 -2.59 15.12
CA VAL A 174 -25.19 -3.32 16.05
C VAL A 174 -26.33 -3.94 15.22
N PHE A 175 -26.38 -5.27 15.12
CA PHE A 175 -27.34 -6.01 14.29
C PHE A 175 -27.29 -5.71 12.77
N GLY A 176 -26.13 -5.31 12.22
CA GLY A 176 -25.93 -5.17 10.77
C GLY A 176 -26.51 -3.90 10.12
N PHE A 177 -27.09 -2.97 10.89
CA PHE A 177 -27.70 -1.74 10.34
C PHE A 177 -27.62 -0.51 11.28
N LEU A 178 -27.10 -0.65 12.51
CA LEU A 178 -26.99 0.47 13.45
C LEU A 178 -25.55 0.96 13.48
N PHE A 179 -25.31 2.18 12.98
CA PHE A 179 -24.04 2.87 13.10
C PHE A 179 -23.76 3.27 14.55
N ASP A 180 -22.78 2.62 15.18
CA ASP A 180 -22.24 3.03 16.48
C ASP A 180 -20.90 3.75 16.30
N ASN A 181 -20.90 5.05 16.55
CA ASN A 181 -19.69 5.89 16.56
C ASN A 181 -19.29 6.32 17.99
N ALA A 182 -19.91 5.76 19.03
CA ALA A 182 -19.74 6.25 20.40
C ALA A 182 -18.28 6.22 20.85
N TYR A 183 -17.54 5.16 20.47
CA TYR A 183 -16.11 5.07 20.79
C TYR A 183 -15.29 6.18 20.12
N ILE A 184 -15.55 6.45 18.84
CA ILE A 184 -14.88 7.52 18.09
C ILE A 184 -15.16 8.89 18.75
N GLN A 185 -16.41 9.15 19.11
CA GLN A 185 -16.86 10.42 19.67
C GLN A 185 -16.40 10.67 21.12
N THR A 186 -16.16 9.62 21.90
CA THR A 186 -15.82 9.74 23.32
C THR A 186 -14.33 9.52 23.62
N ASN A 187 -13.62 8.75 22.79
CA ASN A 187 -12.22 8.39 23.01
C ASN A 187 -11.29 8.93 21.94
N ILE A 188 -11.59 8.72 20.65
CA ILE A 188 -10.63 9.05 19.58
C ILE A 188 -10.61 10.56 19.34
N LYS A 189 -11.72 11.16 18.87
CA LYS A 189 -11.75 12.58 18.48
C LYS A 189 -11.36 13.51 19.65
N PRO A 190 -11.95 13.39 20.87
CA PRO A 190 -11.61 14.29 21.96
C PRO A 190 -10.15 14.26 22.43
N ASN A 191 -9.41 13.18 22.13
CA ASN A 191 -8.03 12.99 22.58
C ASN A 191 -7.00 13.05 21.42
N SER A 192 -7.43 13.46 20.23
CA SER A 192 -6.57 13.62 19.05
C SER A 192 -6.84 14.89 18.23
N ILE A 193 -7.99 15.52 18.41
CA ILE A 193 -8.36 16.73 17.66
C ILE A 193 -7.36 17.86 17.87
N TRP A 194 -7.03 18.57 16.80
CA TRP A 194 -6.34 19.85 16.84
C TRP A 194 -7.33 21.01 16.76
N ASP A 195 -6.95 22.20 17.22
CA ASP A 195 -7.83 23.38 17.25
C ASP A 195 -8.67 23.54 15.95
N PRO A 196 -9.99 23.28 15.98
CA PRO A 196 -10.83 23.26 14.80
C PRO A 196 -11.11 24.66 14.22
N THR A 197 -10.60 25.71 14.87
CA THR A 197 -10.57 27.08 14.32
C THR A 197 -9.33 27.32 13.45
N GLN A 198 -8.32 26.45 13.55
CA GLN A 198 -7.05 26.53 12.81
C GLN A 198 -6.87 25.41 11.79
N TYR A 199 -7.50 24.24 12.01
CA TYR A 199 -7.36 23.05 11.18
C TYR A 199 -8.72 22.41 10.84
N LEU A 200 -8.89 21.99 9.58
CA LEU A 200 -9.85 20.95 9.21
C LEU A 200 -9.28 19.60 9.64
N ASN A 201 -9.89 19.01 10.67
CA ASN A 201 -9.49 17.71 11.22
C ASN A 201 -10.13 16.57 10.42
N ILE A 202 -9.30 15.71 9.85
CA ILE A 202 -9.71 14.48 9.16
C ILE A 202 -9.17 13.29 9.93
N TRP A 203 -10.03 12.39 10.38
CA TRP A 203 -9.58 11.13 10.94
C TRP A 203 -9.64 10.03 9.91
N VAL A 204 -8.51 9.36 9.73
CA VAL A 204 -8.34 8.23 8.82
C VAL A 204 -8.15 6.98 9.64
N MET A 205 -9.10 6.05 9.57
CA MET A 205 -9.07 4.83 10.35
C MET A 205 -9.91 3.73 9.70
N ASP A 206 -9.87 2.54 10.26
CA ASP A 206 -10.79 1.48 9.88
C ASP A 206 -12.14 1.63 10.58
N ILE A 207 -13.13 2.01 9.78
CA ILE A 207 -14.56 2.12 10.14
C ILE A 207 -15.41 1.11 9.36
N SER A 208 -14.80 0.09 8.75
CA SER A 208 -15.45 -0.84 7.83
C SER A 208 -16.67 -1.52 8.46
N CYS A 209 -17.85 -1.05 8.04
CA CYS A 209 -19.17 -1.58 8.42
C CYS A 209 -20.25 -1.00 7.49
N ASP A 210 -20.05 -1.20 6.18
CA ASP A 210 -20.84 -0.63 5.08
C ASP A 210 -20.87 0.91 5.00
N ILE A 211 -20.01 1.60 5.75
CA ILE A 211 -19.85 3.07 5.78
C ILE A 211 -18.44 3.45 5.32
N LEU A 212 -18.35 4.50 4.51
CA LEU A 212 -17.11 5.05 3.97
C LEU A 212 -16.66 6.31 4.72
N GLY A 213 -17.60 7.06 5.28
CA GLY A 213 -17.29 8.26 6.05
C GLY A 213 -18.48 8.86 6.78
N TYR A 214 -18.18 9.86 7.61
CA TYR A 214 -19.17 10.78 8.15
C TYR A 214 -18.52 12.11 8.54
N ALA A 215 -19.30 13.18 8.48
CA ALA A 215 -18.92 14.52 8.89
C ALA A 215 -19.67 14.97 10.14
N GLN A 216 -19.21 16.10 10.70
CA GLN A 216 -20.03 16.93 11.58
C GLN A 216 -20.48 18.18 10.82
N PHE A 217 -21.79 18.41 10.77
CA PHE A 217 -22.37 19.59 10.13
C PHE A 217 -21.95 20.90 10.83
N PRO A 218 -22.00 22.05 10.13
CA PRO A 218 -21.68 23.35 10.70
C PRO A 218 -22.62 23.78 11.83
N GLU A 219 -22.13 24.67 12.70
CA GLU A 219 -22.93 25.27 13.77
C GLU A 219 -23.50 26.65 13.39
N THR A 220 -24.63 27.04 14.00
CA THR A 220 -25.28 28.35 13.79
C THR A 220 -25.22 29.25 15.03
N MET A 221 -25.13 30.57 14.83
CA MET A 221 -25.13 31.60 15.88
C MET A 221 -26.48 32.29 16.12
N LEU A 222 -27.59 31.77 15.58
CA LEU A 222 -28.90 32.44 15.66
C LEU A 222 -29.34 32.71 17.12
N PRO A 223 -29.63 33.98 17.50
CA PRO A 223 -30.08 34.33 18.85
C PRO A 223 -31.41 33.64 19.23
N GLY A 224 -31.49 33.09 20.44
CA GLY A 224 -32.71 32.43 20.96
C GLY A 224 -32.75 30.92 20.75
N ILE A 225 -31.69 30.34 20.21
CA ILE A 225 -31.43 28.89 20.20
C ILE A 225 -30.43 28.60 21.32
N THR A 226 -30.74 27.68 22.23
CA THR A 226 -29.72 27.13 23.13
C THR A 226 -28.73 26.33 22.27
N PRO A 227 -27.46 26.75 22.14
CA PRO A 227 -26.52 26.03 21.29
C PRO A 227 -26.23 24.69 21.96
N ASN A 228 -26.54 23.58 21.28
CA ASN A 228 -25.76 22.37 21.47
C ASN A 228 -25.25 21.90 20.10
N PRO A 229 -24.36 22.66 19.45
CA PRO A 229 -23.94 22.45 18.05
C PRO A 229 -22.95 21.28 17.84
N GLY A 230 -22.95 20.31 18.75
CA GLY A 230 -21.85 19.37 18.90
C GLY A 230 -20.63 20.02 19.55
N ALA A 231 -19.87 19.22 20.30
CA ALA A 231 -18.70 19.72 20.99
C ALA A 231 -17.56 20.00 19.98
N ALA A 232 -16.85 21.13 20.17
CA ALA A 232 -15.72 21.51 19.30
C ALA A 232 -14.68 20.39 19.17
N ASN A 233 -14.51 19.57 20.22
CA ASN A 233 -13.57 18.45 20.26
C ASN A 233 -13.98 17.22 19.42
N THR A 234 -15.06 17.31 18.63
CA THR A 234 -15.52 16.27 17.70
C THR A 234 -15.66 16.77 16.26
N ASP A 235 -15.37 18.05 16.03
CA ASP A 235 -15.55 18.73 14.76
C ASP A 235 -14.57 18.25 13.70
N GLY A 236 -15.08 17.95 12.50
CA GLY A 236 -14.29 17.45 11.39
C GLY A 236 -14.94 16.24 10.74
N VAL A 237 -14.14 15.47 10.01
CA VAL A 237 -14.60 14.38 9.14
C VAL A 237 -13.87 13.09 9.48
N VAL A 238 -14.58 11.96 9.48
CA VAL A 238 -13.98 10.62 9.57
C VAL A 238 -14.16 9.92 8.24
N VAL A 239 -13.11 9.30 7.74
CA VAL A 239 -13.15 8.49 6.51
C VAL A 239 -12.45 7.16 6.71
N LEU A 240 -12.94 6.16 5.98
CA LEU A 240 -12.31 4.86 5.86
C LEU A 240 -10.92 5.02 5.25
N TYR A 241 -9.91 4.40 5.86
CA TYR A 241 -8.53 4.53 5.41
C TYR A 241 -8.32 4.17 3.92
N SER A 242 -9.11 3.23 3.42
CA SER A 242 -9.01 2.72 2.06
C SER A 242 -9.78 3.58 1.03
N SER A 243 -10.54 4.58 1.46
CA SER A 243 -11.18 5.55 0.54
C SER A 243 -10.33 6.80 0.31
N VAL A 244 -9.17 6.92 0.98
CA VAL A 244 -8.23 8.03 0.84
C VAL A 244 -7.35 7.84 -0.39
N GLY A 245 -7.29 8.84 -1.27
CA GLY A 245 -6.45 8.80 -2.47
C GLY A 245 -6.93 9.78 -3.52
N SER A 246 -6.62 9.51 -4.79
CA SER A 246 -7.09 10.32 -5.91
C SER A 246 -7.43 9.47 -7.14
N THR A 247 -7.97 10.10 -8.18
CA THR A 247 -8.15 9.46 -9.48
C THR A 247 -6.82 8.99 -10.09
N ASP A 248 -5.75 9.77 -9.90
CA ASP A 248 -4.41 9.48 -10.44
C ASP A 248 -3.58 8.54 -9.56
N LEU A 249 -3.88 8.50 -8.25
CA LEU A 249 -3.29 7.58 -7.29
C LEU A 249 -4.40 6.95 -6.44
N PRO A 250 -5.19 6.03 -7.02
CA PRO A 250 -6.27 5.39 -6.28
C PRO A 250 -5.72 4.45 -5.22
N PHE A 251 -6.42 4.35 -4.09
CA PHE A 251 -6.06 3.38 -3.06
C PHE A 251 -6.23 1.96 -3.61
N PRO A 252 -5.21 1.10 -3.51
CA PRO A 252 -5.29 -0.23 -4.10
C PRO A 252 -6.36 -1.04 -3.39
N SER A 253 -7.21 -1.72 -4.16
CA SER A 253 -8.12 -2.71 -3.58
C SER A 253 -9.29 -2.18 -2.78
N ALA A 254 -9.68 -0.95 -3.09
CA ALA A 254 -10.86 -0.32 -2.52
C ALA A 254 -11.78 0.25 -3.60
N GLU A 255 -11.69 -0.26 -4.83
CA GLU A 255 -12.67 0.05 -5.86
C GLU A 255 -14.09 -0.33 -5.38
N PRO A 256 -15.13 0.47 -5.69
CA PRO A 256 -15.09 1.65 -6.56
C PRO A 256 -14.91 3.00 -5.82
N TYR A 257 -14.58 3.00 -4.51
CA TYR A 257 -14.52 4.21 -3.67
C TYR A 257 -13.10 4.62 -3.27
N ASN A 258 -12.15 4.40 -4.17
CA ASN A 258 -10.72 4.56 -3.90
C ASN A 258 -10.09 5.79 -4.55
N LYS A 259 -10.89 6.71 -5.10
CA LYS A 259 -10.40 7.87 -5.86
C LYS A 259 -10.64 9.19 -5.12
N GLY A 260 -10.91 9.10 -3.82
CA GLY A 260 -10.96 10.24 -2.91
C GLY A 260 -12.27 11.02 -2.89
N ARG A 261 -13.33 10.55 -3.58
CA ARG A 261 -14.62 11.27 -3.60
C ARG A 261 -15.41 11.11 -2.32
N THR A 262 -15.16 10.04 -1.55
CA THR A 262 -15.71 9.90 -0.19
C THR A 262 -15.36 11.13 0.64
N LEU A 263 -14.09 11.54 0.66
CA LEU A 263 -13.71 12.72 1.44
C LEU A 263 -14.28 14.02 0.85
N THR A 264 -14.36 14.14 -0.48
CA THR A 264 -15.02 15.28 -1.14
C THR A 264 -16.48 15.41 -0.69
N HIS A 265 -17.22 14.31 -0.64
CA HIS A 265 -18.60 14.21 -0.17
C HIS A 265 -18.72 14.64 1.31
N GLU A 266 -17.93 14.05 2.20
CA GLU A 266 -17.97 14.37 3.63
C GLU A 266 -17.56 15.81 3.92
N VAL A 267 -16.58 16.37 3.18
CA VAL A 267 -16.21 17.78 3.30
C VAL A 267 -17.36 18.68 2.82
N GLY A 268 -18.15 18.25 1.83
CA GLY A 268 -19.40 18.90 1.45
C GLY A 268 -20.38 19.01 2.61
N HIS A 269 -20.61 17.92 3.36
CA HIS A 269 -21.42 17.95 4.59
C HIS A 269 -20.82 18.86 5.68
N TRP A 270 -19.51 18.79 5.89
CA TRP A 270 -18.80 19.65 6.84
C TRP A 270 -18.90 21.14 6.47
N LEU A 271 -19.14 21.46 5.19
CA LEU A 271 -19.44 22.80 4.65
C LEU A 271 -20.94 23.12 4.54
N GLY A 272 -21.83 22.25 5.02
CA GLY A 272 -23.27 22.51 5.12
C GLY A 272 -24.12 22.08 3.92
N LEU A 273 -23.62 21.16 3.10
CA LEU A 273 -24.39 20.52 2.03
C LEU A 273 -25.15 19.30 2.54
N ARG A 274 -26.35 19.07 2.00
CA ARG A 274 -27.15 17.86 2.23
C ARG A 274 -26.96 16.90 1.05
N HIS A 275 -27.31 15.64 1.25
CA HIS A 275 -27.49 14.70 0.15
C HIS A 275 -28.50 15.23 -0.87
N ILE A 276 -28.29 14.96 -2.17
CA ILE A 276 -29.13 15.55 -3.23
C ILE A 276 -30.59 15.10 -3.22
N TRP A 277 -30.90 13.97 -2.59
CA TRP A 277 -32.27 13.46 -2.41
C TRP A 277 -32.93 13.93 -1.11
N GLY A 278 -32.27 14.85 -0.38
CA GLY A 278 -32.83 15.43 0.83
C GLY A 278 -33.06 14.43 1.96
N ASP A 279 -32.37 13.29 2.01
CA ASP A 279 -32.56 12.25 3.04
C ASP A 279 -34.02 11.74 3.17
N GLY A 280 -34.81 11.88 2.11
CA GLY A 280 -36.22 11.48 2.07
C GLY A 280 -36.69 11.17 0.65
N ASP A 281 -38.01 11.20 0.44
CA ASP A 281 -38.60 11.00 -0.89
C ASP A 281 -38.67 12.33 -1.67
N CYS A 282 -39.31 12.34 -2.85
CA CYS A 282 -39.48 13.53 -3.68
C CYS A 282 -40.19 14.73 -3.01
N THR A 283 -40.59 14.64 -1.73
CA THR A 283 -41.13 15.76 -0.95
C THR A 283 -40.09 16.48 -0.09
N GLU A 284 -38.91 15.89 0.08
CA GLU A 284 -37.75 16.50 0.71
C GLU A 284 -36.83 17.17 -0.33
N ASP A 285 -35.97 18.07 0.12
CA ASP A 285 -35.08 18.86 -0.75
C ASP A 285 -33.68 18.98 -0.13
N ASP A 286 -32.66 19.17 -0.97
CA ASP A 286 -31.29 19.51 -0.57
C ASP A 286 -31.07 21.03 -0.42
N PHE A 287 -32.14 21.79 -0.64
CA PHE A 287 -32.22 23.25 -0.56
C PHE A 287 -31.35 23.96 -1.60
N CYS A 288 -30.98 23.27 -2.67
CA CYS A 288 -30.31 23.83 -3.82
C CYS A 288 -31.27 23.89 -5.02
N THR A 289 -31.38 25.07 -5.63
CA THR A 289 -32.36 25.26 -6.73
C THR A 289 -31.87 24.79 -8.10
N ASP A 290 -30.60 24.40 -8.21
CA ASP A 290 -29.93 23.96 -9.42
C ASP A 290 -29.47 22.49 -9.38
N THR A 291 -29.86 21.78 -8.32
CA THR A 291 -29.87 20.33 -8.19
C THR A 291 -31.28 19.84 -8.53
N PRO A 292 -31.47 19.01 -9.57
CA PRO A 292 -32.76 18.37 -9.84
C PRO A 292 -33.23 17.54 -8.65
N ASN A 293 -34.54 17.55 -8.38
CA ASN A 293 -35.14 16.77 -7.30
C ASN A 293 -34.85 15.28 -7.48
N ALA A 294 -34.42 14.60 -6.42
CA ALA A 294 -34.17 13.17 -6.39
C ALA A 294 -34.88 12.57 -5.17
N GLY A 295 -35.46 11.37 -5.31
CA GLY A 295 -36.26 10.73 -4.29
C GLY A 295 -35.53 9.62 -3.54
N ASP A 296 -34.33 9.24 -4.01
CA ASP A 296 -33.51 8.16 -3.46
C ASP A 296 -32.03 8.39 -3.81
N PRO A 297 -31.08 7.84 -3.03
CA PRO A 297 -29.67 7.79 -3.41
C PRO A 297 -29.44 6.92 -4.65
N ASN A 298 -28.50 7.33 -5.51
CA ASN A 298 -28.06 6.53 -6.66
C ASN A 298 -26.77 5.78 -6.37
N TYR A 299 -26.59 4.58 -6.96
CA TYR A 299 -25.38 3.76 -6.82
C TYR A 299 -24.85 3.33 -8.19
N GLY A 300 -23.53 3.14 -8.33
CA GLY A 300 -22.90 2.97 -9.64
C GLY A 300 -22.93 4.27 -10.45
N CYS A 301 -22.92 4.18 -11.79
CA CYS A 301 -23.16 5.32 -12.69
C CYS A 301 -24.49 5.18 -13.46
N PRO A 302 -25.66 5.21 -12.79
CA PRO A 302 -26.93 4.99 -13.46
C PRO A 302 -27.33 6.23 -14.27
N ASN A 303 -28.30 6.05 -15.17
CA ASN A 303 -29.06 7.17 -15.71
C ASN A 303 -30.45 7.15 -15.08
N ALA A 304 -30.58 7.80 -13.92
CA ALA A 304 -31.76 7.74 -13.07
C ALA A 304 -32.58 9.04 -13.14
N ASP A 305 -33.88 8.90 -12.91
CA ASP A 305 -34.87 9.96 -12.76
C ASP A 305 -35.93 9.43 -11.78
N SER A 306 -35.67 9.60 -10.49
CA SER A 306 -36.49 9.07 -9.39
C SER A 306 -37.71 9.95 -9.12
N CYS A 307 -37.67 11.24 -9.49
CA CYS A 307 -38.77 12.20 -9.36
C CYS A 307 -39.25 12.74 -10.73
N PRO A 308 -39.82 11.89 -11.62
CA PRO A 308 -40.14 12.26 -13.01
C PRO A 308 -41.28 13.27 -13.17
N SER A 309 -41.96 13.64 -12.08
CA SER A 309 -42.93 14.73 -12.06
C SER A 309 -42.28 16.11 -11.97
N ASP A 310 -41.02 16.17 -11.53
CA ASP A 310 -40.24 17.39 -11.41
C ASP A 310 -39.27 17.54 -12.59
N PRO A 311 -38.79 18.77 -12.89
CA PRO A 311 -37.89 18.97 -14.02
C PRO A 311 -36.47 18.48 -13.74
N GLY A 312 -35.95 17.65 -14.64
CA GLY A 312 -34.56 17.18 -14.62
C GLY A 312 -34.48 15.68 -14.37
N ARG A 313 -33.27 15.13 -14.47
CA ARG A 313 -32.96 13.77 -14.04
C ARG A 313 -32.11 13.88 -12.78
N ASP A 314 -32.03 12.82 -11.98
CA ASP A 314 -31.15 12.76 -10.82
C ASP A 314 -29.73 13.12 -11.23
N GLN A 315 -29.08 14.01 -10.46
CA GLN A 315 -27.75 14.48 -10.77
C GLN A 315 -26.69 13.49 -10.25
N VAL A 316 -26.65 12.31 -10.86
CA VAL A 316 -25.74 11.19 -10.53
C VAL A 316 -24.25 11.57 -10.52
N GLU A 317 -23.89 12.66 -11.21
CA GLU A 317 -22.53 13.18 -11.22
C GLU A 317 -22.20 14.08 -9.99
N ASN A 318 -23.18 14.43 -9.16
CA ASN A 318 -22.98 15.31 -8.01
C ASN A 318 -22.19 14.61 -6.91
N TYR A 319 -21.24 15.32 -6.31
CA TYR A 319 -20.45 14.78 -5.19
C TYR A 319 -21.32 14.45 -3.97
N MET A 320 -22.51 15.05 -3.83
CA MET A 320 -23.45 14.80 -2.74
C MET A 320 -24.46 13.68 -3.03
N ASP A 321 -24.29 12.92 -4.11
CA ASP A 321 -24.99 11.64 -4.33
C ASP A 321 -24.15 10.46 -3.79
N TYR A 322 -24.69 9.25 -3.87
CA TYR A 322 -24.04 7.99 -3.47
C TYR A 322 -23.49 7.21 -4.65
N THR A 323 -23.15 7.85 -5.77
CA THR A 323 -22.62 7.13 -6.94
C THR A 323 -21.22 6.56 -6.71
N ASP A 324 -20.64 5.90 -7.71
CA ASP A 324 -19.24 5.49 -7.65
C ASP A 324 -18.33 6.70 -7.91
N ASP A 325 -17.10 6.68 -7.38
CA ASP A 325 -16.20 7.83 -7.50
C ASP A 325 -15.98 8.28 -8.96
N ASP A 326 -16.00 7.33 -9.90
CA ASP A 326 -15.85 7.56 -11.33
C ASP A 326 -17.00 8.33 -11.98
N CYS A 327 -18.16 8.38 -11.34
CA CYS A 327 -19.32 9.09 -11.84
C CYS A 327 -19.33 10.55 -11.38
N MET A 328 -18.67 10.85 -10.26
CA MET A 328 -18.78 12.14 -9.58
C MET A 328 -17.79 13.18 -10.12
N ASN A 329 -18.31 14.35 -10.51
CA ASN A 329 -17.50 15.47 -11.00
C ASN A 329 -18.11 16.87 -10.84
N ILE A 330 -19.22 17.05 -10.11
CA ILE A 330 -19.89 18.36 -10.02
C ILE A 330 -20.29 18.76 -8.59
N PHE A 331 -19.92 20.00 -8.23
CA PHE A 331 -20.69 20.86 -7.32
C PHE A 331 -21.42 21.93 -8.12
N THR A 332 -22.64 22.26 -7.71
CA THR A 332 -23.46 23.30 -8.35
C THR A 332 -23.17 24.71 -7.82
N GLN A 333 -23.76 25.71 -8.46
CA GLN A 333 -23.63 27.09 -8.08
C GLN A 333 -24.32 27.37 -6.74
N CYS A 334 -25.51 26.80 -6.51
CA CYS A 334 -26.21 26.92 -5.24
C CYS A 334 -25.45 26.21 -4.10
N GLN A 335 -24.95 25.00 -4.33
CA GLN A 335 -24.10 24.30 -3.37
C GLN A 335 -22.88 25.15 -2.99
N THR A 336 -22.20 25.75 -3.97
CA THR A 336 -21.07 26.66 -3.71
C THR A 336 -21.49 27.86 -2.86
N ASP A 337 -22.62 28.50 -3.16
CA ASP A 337 -23.11 29.65 -2.41
C ASP A 337 -23.35 29.30 -0.93
N ARG A 338 -23.92 28.12 -0.67
CA ARG A 338 -24.11 27.60 0.70
C ARG A 338 -22.79 27.39 1.43
N MET A 339 -21.82 26.70 0.80
CA MET A 339 -20.49 26.47 1.39
C MET A 339 -19.79 27.80 1.74
N ARG A 340 -19.89 28.80 0.85
CA ARG A 340 -19.28 30.13 1.07
C ARG A 340 -19.94 30.91 2.21
N ILE A 341 -21.25 30.80 2.37
CA ILE A 341 -21.96 31.37 3.53
C ILE A 341 -21.46 30.72 4.82
N VAL A 342 -21.35 29.40 4.86
CA VAL A 342 -20.83 28.65 6.01
C VAL A 342 -19.42 29.12 6.39
N MET A 343 -18.56 29.35 5.39
CA MET A 343 -17.21 29.88 5.58
C MET A 343 -17.15 31.38 5.92
N GLY A 344 -18.27 32.10 5.95
CA GLY A 344 -18.34 33.48 6.43
C GLY A 344 -18.33 34.57 5.37
N GLU A 345 -18.63 34.27 4.10
CA GLU A 345 -18.71 35.28 3.02
C GLU A 345 -19.68 36.45 3.36
N THR A 346 -20.73 36.19 4.16
CA THR A 346 -21.68 37.22 4.62
C THR A 346 -21.31 37.89 5.96
N ASN A 347 -20.13 37.59 6.53
CA ASN A 347 -19.70 37.93 7.90
C ASN A 347 -20.62 37.37 9.00
N MET A 348 -21.37 36.32 8.69
CA MET A 348 -22.23 35.63 9.65
C MET A 348 -22.00 34.13 9.67
N GLY A 349 -20.87 33.64 9.14
CA GLY A 349 -20.62 32.21 8.93
C GLY A 349 -20.63 31.40 10.21
N SER A 350 -20.47 30.09 10.03
CA SER A 350 -20.38 29.16 11.15
C SER A 350 -19.10 29.47 11.96
N PRO A 351 -19.18 29.68 13.29
CA PRO A 351 -18.06 30.19 14.10
C PRO A 351 -16.72 29.52 13.84
N ARG A 352 -16.65 28.18 13.89
CA ARG A 352 -15.41 27.44 13.63
C ARG A 352 -14.96 27.51 12.17
N ARG A 353 -15.90 27.51 11.22
CA ARG A 353 -15.61 27.50 9.78
C ARG A 353 -15.04 28.82 9.30
N GLN A 354 -15.62 29.94 9.74
CA GLN A 354 -15.16 31.27 9.33
C GLN A 354 -13.79 31.63 9.93
N GLU A 355 -13.44 31.10 11.10
CA GLU A 355 -12.17 31.36 11.77
C GLU A 355 -10.98 30.71 11.05
N LEU A 356 -11.20 29.59 10.34
CA LEU A 356 -10.18 28.91 9.54
C LEU A 356 -9.55 29.80 8.46
N LEU A 357 -10.28 30.79 7.95
CA LEU A 357 -9.79 31.72 6.94
C LEU A 357 -8.66 32.63 7.46
N SER A 358 -8.44 32.65 8.78
CA SER A 358 -7.33 33.38 9.42
C SER A 358 -6.15 32.50 9.81
N SER A 359 -6.27 31.18 9.64
CA SER A 359 -5.22 30.24 10.02
C SER A 359 -3.97 30.41 9.18
N THR A 360 -2.82 30.40 9.85
CA THR A 360 -1.50 30.44 9.20
C THR A 360 -0.92 29.04 9.01
N ALA A 361 -1.62 27.98 9.38
CA ALA A 361 -1.07 26.63 9.45
C ALA A 361 -0.56 26.04 8.12
N CYS A 362 -0.91 26.64 6.97
CA CYS A 362 -0.35 26.26 5.67
C CYS A 362 0.92 27.02 5.28
N ASN A 363 1.28 28.04 6.05
CA ASN A 363 2.42 28.89 5.80
C ASN A 363 3.39 28.75 6.96
N PHE A 364 4.68 28.64 6.66
CA PHE A 364 5.72 28.71 7.68
C PHE A 364 6.82 29.66 7.20
N GLU A 365 7.46 30.34 8.14
CA GLU A 365 8.66 31.14 7.89
C GLU A 365 9.86 30.29 8.32
N GLY A 366 10.71 29.89 7.37
CA GLY A 366 11.77 28.93 7.68
C GLY A 366 12.38 28.27 6.46
N PHE A 367 12.91 27.06 6.67
CA PHE A 367 13.39 26.19 5.60
C PHE A 367 12.84 24.76 5.75
N ARG A 368 12.86 24.00 4.66
CA ARG A 368 12.56 22.56 4.60
C ARG A 368 13.69 21.81 3.92
N ILE A 369 13.97 20.60 4.40
CA ILE A 369 14.91 19.64 3.82
C ILE A 369 14.08 18.49 3.25
N ILE A 370 14.29 18.17 1.97
CA ILE A 370 13.55 17.09 1.29
C ILE A 370 14.54 16.21 0.56
N ALA A 371 14.61 14.91 0.90
CA ALA A 371 15.48 13.98 0.19
C ALA A 371 14.87 13.62 -1.17
N THR A 372 15.69 13.66 -2.22
CA THR A 372 15.24 13.35 -3.59
C THR A 372 15.65 11.96 -4.06
N ASN A 373 16.56 11.29 -3.34
CA ASN A 373 16.86 9.87 -3.49
C ASN A 373 17.05 9.19 -2.13
N SER A 374 16.06 8.41 -1.71
CA SER A 374 16.14 7.54 -0.54
C SER A 374 15.23 6.33 -0.79
N PRO A 375 15.67 5.08 -0.51
CA PRO A 375 16.99 4.70 0.02
C PRO A 375 18.13 4.88 -1.00
N VAL A 376 19.38 4.94 -0.52
CA VAL A 376 20.60 4.89 -1.35
C VAL A 376 21.40 3.63 -1.02
N SER A 377 21.73 2.84 -2.04
CA SER A 377 22.60 1.66 -1.89
C SER A 377 24.04 1.99 -2.25
N ALA A 378 24.99 1.51 -1.43
CA ALA A 378 26.42 1.60 -1.68
C ALA A 378 27.10 0.25 -1.48
N PHE A 379 27.84 -0.20 -2.49
CA PHE A 379 28.71 -1.36 -2.38
C PHE A 379 29.96 -0.96 -1.61
N GLN A 380 30.41 -1.78 -0.68
CA GLN A 380 31.64 -1.49 0.04
C GLN A 380 32.86 -1.57 -0.90
N PRO A 381 33.85 -0.67 -0.79
CA PRO A 381 33.92 0.50 0.10
C PRO A 381 33.50 1.81 -0.59
N GLU A 382 32.67 1.76 -1.64
CA GLU A 382 32.21 2.94 -2.38
C GLU A 382 31.38 3.90 -1.52
N GLU A 383 31.42 5.18 -1.87
CA GLU A 383 30.66 6.24 -1.21
C GLU A 383 29.16 6.15 -1.56
N ALA A 384 28.30 6.52 -0.61
CA ALA A 384 26.87 6.75 -0.88
C ALA A 384 26.60 8.25 -1.05
N ILE A 385 25.86 8.64 -2.09
CA ILE A 385 25.51 10.04 -2.36
C ILE A 385 24.01 10.23 -2.22
N PHE A 386 23.61 10.98 -1.20
CA PHE A 386 22.25 11.47 -1.03
C PHE A 386 22.12 12.86 -1.65
N ASN A 387 21.08 13.06 -2.43
CA ASN A 387 20.63 14.31 -3.00
C ASN A 387 19.42 14.77 -2.21
N PHE A 388 19.40 16.05 -1.85
CA PHE A 388 18.29 16.66 -1.14
C PHE A 388 18.15 18.13 -1.53
N GLU A 389 16.96 18.67 -1.32
CA GLU A 389 16.64 20.08 -1.56
C GLU A 389 16.56 20.79 -0.21
N VAL A 390 17.05 22.03 -0.17
CA VAL A 390 16.75 22.96 0.92
C VAL A 390 15.91 24.08 0.33
N ASN A 391 14.65 24.17 0.76
CA ASN A 391 13.68 25.14 0.26
C ASN A 391 13.39 26.16 1.36
N PHE A 392 13.50 27.45 1.04
CA PHE A 392 13.16 28.52 1.99
C PHE A 392 11.70 28.92 1.81
N SER A 393 11.06 29.30 2.90
CA SER A 393 9.67 29.74 2.89
C SER A 393 9.52 31.12 3.55
N GLY A 394 8.61 31.92 2.98
CA GLY A 394 8.34 33.28 3.43
C GLY A 394 9.50 34.23 3.18
N SER A 395 9.83 35.02 4.20
CA SER A 395 10.92 36.00 4.23
C SER A 395 12.24 35.45 4.79
N PHE A 396 12.33 34.14 5.01
CA PHE A 396 13.50 33.49 5.61
C PHE A 396 14.78 33.70 4.78
N THR A 397 15.84 34.17 5.45
CA THR A 397 17.15 34.45 4.84
C THR A 397 18.33 34.02 5.71
N ALA A 398 18.08 33.36 6.85
CA ALA A 398 19.12 32.95 7.77
C ALA A 398 19.90 31.72 7.24
N PRO A 399 21.19 31.57 7.57
CA PRO A 399 21.94 30.36 7.22
C PRO A 399 21.41 29.11 7.93
N VAL A 400 21.26 28.01 7.19
CA VAL A 400 20.86 26.70 7.70
C VAL A 400 22.10 25.85 7.94
N THR A 401 22.34 25.48 9.20
CA THR A 401 23.41 24.57 9.60
C THR A 401 22.92 23.14 9.50
N LEU A 402 23.56 22.34 8.64
CA LEU A 402 23.22 20.93 8.42
C LEU A 402 24.01 20.01 9.35
N SER A 403 23.40 18.92 9.78
CA SER A 403 24.02 17.85 10.54
C SER A 403 23.34 16.51 10.24
N THR A 404 23.93 15.42 10.70
CA THR A 404 23.34 14.08 10.61
C THR A 404 23.18 13.48 12.00
N ALA A 405 22.16 12.63 12.18
CA ALA A 405 21.98 11.85 13.40
C ALA A 405 21.60 10.40 13.06
N GLY A 406 22.15 9.42 13.80
CA GLY A 406 21.83 8.01 13.61
C GLY A 406 22.68 7.26 12.56
N LEU A 407 23.75 7.86 12.04
CA LEU A 407 24.66 7.17 11.12
C LEU A 407 25.36 5.97 11.79
N PRO A 408 25.65 4.90 11.04
CA PRO A 408 26.42 3.76 11.55
C PRO A 408 27.84 4.17 11.96
N ILE A 409 28.40 3.49 12.96
CA ILE A 409 29.79 3.72 13.37
C ILE A 409 30.72 3.31 12.21
N GLY A 410 31.70 4.16 11.89
CA GLY A 410 32.72 3.87 10.88
C GLY A 410 32.57 4.66 9.58
N VAL A 411 31.45 5.37 9.39
CA VAL A 411 31.26 6.29 8.26
C VAL A 411 31.54 7.74 8.63
N THR A 412 31.83 8.54 7.61
CA THR A 412 31.93 9.99 7.70
C THR A 412 30.95 10.64 6.74
N ALA A 413 30.22 11.63 7.23
CA ALA A 413 29.25 12.41 6.47
C ALA A 413 29.83 13.77 6.08
N THR A 414 29.80 14.09 4.79
CA THR A 414 30.26 15.38 4.26
C THR A 414 29.18 16.01 3.40
N PHE A 415 28.70 17.19 3.79
CA PHE A 415 27.78 17.98 2.99
C PHE A 415 28.53 18.79 1.93
N SER A 416 27.97 18.90 0.72
CA SER A 416 28.55 19.73 -0.35
C SER A 416 28.61 21.22 0.00
N THR A 417 27.70 21.70 0.85
CA THR A 417 27.70 23.06 1.41
C THR A 417 27.08 23.02 2.80
N ASN A 418 27.76 23.63 3.78
CA ASN A 418 27.27 23.76 5.15
C ASN A 418 28.01 24.93 5.86
N PRO A 419 27.32 26.00 6.31
CA PRO A 419 25.88 26.21 6.26
C PRO A 419 25.37 26.55 4.85
N VAL A 420 24.09 26.22 4.60
CA VAL A 420 23.34 26.57 3.40
C VAL A 420 22.75 27.98 3.56
N VAL A 421 22.92 28.84 2.56
CA VAL A 421 22.47 30.26 2.61
C VAL A 421 21.52 30.64 1.47
N THR A 422 21.25 29.71 0.56
CA THR A 422 20.36 29.86 -0.57
C THR A 422 19.51 28.60 -0.69
N GLU A 423 18.31 28.71 -1.22
CA GLU A 423 17.55 27.53 -1.62
C GLU A 423 18.23 26.80 -2.79
N GLY A 424 17.99 25.50 -2.90
CA GLY A 424 18.45 24.68 -4.04
C GLY A 424 18.84 23.26 -3.66
N ASN A 425 19.57 22.62 -4.57
CA ASN A 425 19.92 21.21 -4.49
C ASN A 425 21.30 21.03 -3.89
N TYR A 426 21.38 20.13 -2.91
CA TYR A 426 22.59 19.83 -2.15
C TYR A 426 22.83 18.32 -2.10
N THR A 427 24.05 17.94 -1.74
CA THR A 427 24.43 16.55 -1.63
C THR A 427 25.09 16.26 -0.30
N LEU A 428 24.83 15.07 0.22
CA LEU A 428 25.47 14.49 1.39
C LEU A 428 26.20 13.23 0.94
N THR A 429 27.52 13.25 1.06
CA THR A 429 28.38 12.09 0.77
C THR A 429 28.65 11.34 2.07
N ILE A 430 28.34 10.05 2.09
CA ILE A 430 28.71 9.12 3.15
C ILE A 430 29.88 8.27 2.65
N ASP A 431 31.05 8.46 3.25
CA ASP A 431 32.28 7.69 2.99
C ASP A 431 32.57 6.72 4.16
N GLY A 432 33.44 5.74 3.96
CA GLY A 432 33.81 4.76 4.98
C GLY A 432 32.84 3.58 5.08
N THR A 433 32.01 3.35 4.06
CA THR A 433 31.05 2.24 4.00
C THR A 433 31.72 0.87 4.20
N GLY A 434 32.98 0.72 3.80
CA GLY A 434 33.78 -0.50 4.02
C GLY A 434 34.10 -0.82 5.48
N ASN A 435 33.87 0.11 6.42
CA ASN A 435 34.03 -0.12 7.86
C ASN A 435 32.71 -0.51 8.56
N VAL A 436 31.61 -0.52 7.81
CA VAL A 436 30.26 -0.82 8.31
C VAL A 436 29.96 -2.29 8.02
N ALA A 437 29.03 -2.92 8.73
CA ALA A 437 28.53 -4.21 8.29
C ALA A 437 27.53 -4.02 7.12
N PRO A 438 27.35 -5.01 6.23
CA PRO A 438 26.24 -4.97 5.30
C PRO A 438 24.90 -4.90 6.05
N GLY A 439 23.96 -4.13 5.52
CA GLY A 439 22.67 -3.91 6.16
C GLY A 439 22.02 -2.58 5.76
N THR A 440 20.81 -2.36 6.27
CA THR A 440 20.08 -1.11 6.06
C THR A 440 20.15 -0.26 7.32
N TYR A 441 20.54 1.00 7.17
CA TYR A 441 20.75 1.97 8.24
C TYR A 441 19.91 3.21 7.99
N ASN A 442 18.93 3.47 8.86
CA ASN A 442 18.14 4.69 8.81
C ASN A 442 18.81 5.77 9.66
N PHE A 443 18.91 6.98 9.11
CA PHE A 443 19.49 8.14 9.79
C PHE A 443 18.76 9.41 9.34
N THR A 444 18.99 10.54 9.99
CA THR A 444 18.35 11.81 9.64
C THR A 444 19.36 12.85 9.16
N ILE A 445 18.93 13.69 8.23
CA ILE A 445 19.56 14.95 7.85
C ILE A 445 18.82 16.05 8.61
N ASN A 446 19.50 16.74 9.53
CA ASN A 446 18.91 17.80 10.33
C ASN A 446 19.43 19.16 9.86
N GLY A 447 18.57 20.16 9.80
CA GLY A 447 18.94 21.56 9.63
C GLY A 447 18.50 22.40 10.81
N THR A 448 19.30 23.40 11.18
CA THR A 448 18.95 24.41 12.19
C THR A 448 19.37 25.81 11.74
N ASP A 449 18.63 26.85 12.12
CA ASP A 449 19.03 28.26 11.93
C ASP A 449 19.68 28.88 13.18
N GLY A 450 20.40 28.07 13.95
CA GLY A 450 20.84 28.41 15.31
C GLY A 450 20.07 27.58 16.32
N ASP A 451 18.84 28.00 16.67
CA ASP A 451 17.94 27.28 17.58
C ASP A 451 16.44 27.60 17.34
N VAL A 452 16.09 28.40 16.32
CA VAL A 452 14.74 28.98 16.16
C VAL A 452 13.87 28.08 15.28
N THR A 453 14.38 27.74 14.09
CA THR A 453 13.74 26.86 13.13
C THR A 453 14.58 25.61 12.96
N ASN A 454 13.95 24.46 13.14
CA ASN A 454 14.58 23.16 12.94
C ASN A 454 13.71 22.34 11.99
N ASP A 455 14.35 21.64 11.06
CA ASP A 455 13.71 20.66 10.20
C ASP A 455 14.61 19.43 10.08
N SER A 456 14.02 18.27 9.86
CA SER A 456 14.76 17.02 9.76
C SER A 456 14.12 16.09 8.74
N GLU A 457 14.94 15.50 7.90
CA GLU A 457 14.52 14.56 6.88
C GLU A 457 15.10 13.17 7.16
N SER A 458 14.25 12.13 7.13
CA SER A 458 14.66 10.74 7.37
C SER A 458 15.09 10.06 6.07
N VAL A 459 16.28 9.45 6.07
CA VAL A 459 16.86 8.78 4.90
C VAL A 459 17.42 7.41 5.26
N SER A 460 17.60 6.56 4.24
CA SER A 460 18.04 5.17 4.44
C SER A 460 19.25 4.83 3.57
N LEU A 461 20.31 4.34 4.22
CA LEU A 461 21.54 3.84 3.61
C LEU A 461 21.53 2.31 3.59
N VAL A 462 21.67 1.70 2.41
CA VAL A 462 21.85 0.26 2.26
C VAL A 462 23.30 -0.03 1.93
N VAL A 463 24.02 -0.65 2.87
CA VAL A 463 25.41 -1.07 2.68
C VAL A 463 25.44 -2.52 2.22
N VAL A 464 26.14 -2.79 1.12
CA VAL A 464 26.23 -4.13 0.51
C VAL A 464 27.70 -4.56 0.46
N ASP A 465 28.04 -5.74 0.95
CA ASP A 465 29.37 -6.33 0.72
C ASP A 465 29.41 -6.90 -0.71
N PRO A 466 30.28 -6.39 -1.60
CA PRO A 466 30.38 -6.91 -2.96
C PRO A 466 30.88 -8.36 -3.00
N ASN A 467 31.50 -8.85 -1.92
CA ASN A 467 32.01 -10.22 -1.81
C ASN A 467 31.06 -11.14 -1.06
N ASN A 468 30.03 -10.63 -0.38
CA ASN A 468 29.03 -11.45 0.32
C ASN A 468 27.63 -10.85 0.11
N PHE A 469 26.89 -11.42 -0.84
CA PHE A 469 25.57 -10.94 -1.23
C PHE A 469 24.63 -12.11 -1.48
N CYS A 470 23.33 -11.87 -1.41
CA CYS A 470 22.31 -12.88 -1.66
C CYS A 470 21.69 -12.72 -3.05
N VAL A 471 21.41 -13.85 -3.69
CA VAL A 471 20.78 -13.93 -5.01
C VAL A 471 19.49 -14.71 -4.89
N THR A 472 18.39 -14.02 -5.17
CA THR A 472 17.06 -14.60 -5.29
C THR A 472 16.84 -15.10 -6.72
N THR A 473 16.53 -16.39 -6.87
CA THR A 473 16.23 -16.98 -8.18
C THR A 473 14.92 -17.75 -8.16
N ASN A 474 14.07 -17.51 -9.15
CA ASN A 474 12.79 -18.21 -9.32
C ASN A 474 12.92 -19.39 -10.28
N SER A 475 12.18 -20.46 -10.00
CA SER A 475 12.02 -21.57 -10.94
C SER A 475 11.25 -21.17 -12.20
N THR A 476 11.61 -21.77 -13.33
CA THR A 476 10.99 -21.50 -14.64
C THR A 476 10.39 -22.75 -15.29
N ASN A 477 10.69 -23.94 -14.75
CA ASN A 477 10.17 -25.24 -15.21
C ASN A 477 9.01 -25.74 -14.33
N VAL A 478 8.21 -24.81 -13.87
CA VAL A 478 6.97 -24.99 -13.12
C VAL A 478 5.84 -24.30 -13.88
N PRO A 479 4.58 -24.73 -13.73
CA PRO A 479 4.13 -25.75 -12.80
C PRO A 479 4.44 -27.19 -13.25
N ILE A 480 4.72 -28.11 -12.32
CA ILE A 480 4.99 -29.53 -12.59
C ILE A 480 4.03 -30.42 -11.81
N ALA A 481 3.39 -31.37 -12.48
CA ALA A 481 2.49 -32.32 -11.83
C ALA A 481 3.26 -33.18 -10.81
N ILE A 482 2.61 -33.51 -9.69
CA ILE A 482 3.06 -34.46 -8.67
C ILE A 482 2.15 -35.69 -8.81
N PRO A 483 2.57 -36.74 -9.55
CA PRO A 483 1.82 -37.96 -9.68
C PRO A 483 1.92 -38.82 -8.41
N ASN A 484 0.87 -39.57 -8.16
CA ASN A 484 0.75 -40.56 -7.09
C ASN A 484 1.98 -41.49 -7.00
N GLN A 485 2.52 -41.73 -5.80
CA GLN A 485 3.67 -42.61 -5.52
C GLN A 485 4.89 -42.34 -6.40
N THR A 486 5.16 -41.08 -6.71
CA THR A 486 6.26 -40.68 -7.60
C THR A 486 7.04 -39.53 -7.00
N THR A 487 8.35 -39.53 -7.26
CA THR A 487 9.20 -38.35 -7.05
C THR A 487 9.31 -37.56 -8.34
N VAL A 488 8.98 -36.28 -8.28
CA VAL A 488 9.23 -35.32 -9.36
C VAL A 488 10.28 -34.31 -8.93
N SER A 489 10.89 -33.64 -9.92
CA SER A 489 11.93 -32.66 -9.65
C SER A 489 11.75 -31.40 -10.48
N SER A 490 11.93 -30.25 -9.84
CA SER A 490 12.04 -28.94 -10.48
C SER A 490 13.43 -28.36 -10.26
N THR A 491 13.90 -27.47 -11.14
CA THR A 491 15.31 -27.07 -11.18
C THR A 491 15.51 -25.57 -11.34
N ILE A 492 16.47 -25.02 -10.61
CA ILE A 492 16.95 -23.66 -10.75
C ILE A 492 18.43 -23.69 -11.13
N THR A 493 18.81 -22.95 -12.18
CA THR A 493 20.21 -22.81 -12.58
C THR A 493 20.77 -21.51 -12.05
N ILE A 494 21.77 -21.60 -11.18
CA ILE A 494 22.51 -20.45 -10.66
C ILE A 494 23.81 -20.32 -11.44
N ASN A 495 24.04 -19.14 -12.02
CA ASN A 495 25.25 -18.83 -12.80
C ASN A 495 26.30 -18.05 -12.00
N THR A 496 25.95 -17.56 -10.81
CA THR A 496 26.86 -16.84 -9.93
C THR A 496 27.89 -17.80 -9.35
N THR A 497 29.18 -17.43 -9.41
CA THR A 497 30.27 -18.22 -8.82
C THR A 497 30.60 -17.73 -7.42
N GLY A 498 30.65 -18.64 -6.45
CA GLY A 498 31.00 -18.38 -5.07
C GLY A 498 30.86 -19.64 -4.23
N VAL A 499 31.04 -19.49 -2.92
CA VAL A 499 30.68 -20.50 -1.92
C VAL A 499 29.41 -20.09 -1.22
N VAL A 500 28.53 -21.05 -0.96
CA VAL A 500 27.28 -20.83 -0.22
C VAL A 500 27.60 -20.39 1.20
N THR A 501 26.98 -19.29 1.65
CA THR A 501 27.01 -18.83 3.04
C THR A 501 25.68 -18.95 3.74
N ASP A 502 24.58 -18.89 2.99
CA ASP A 502 23.23 -19.09 3.50
C ASP A 502 22.31 -19.56 2.35
N VAL A 503 21.25 -20.30 2.68
CA VAL A 503 20.26 -20.82 1.73
C VAL A 503 18.88 -20.75 2.36
N ASN A 504 17.97 -20.02 1.73
CA ASN A 504 16.53 -20.04 2.04
C ASN A 504 15.76 -20.55 0.83
N VAL A 505 14.75 -21.38 1.05
CA VAL A 505 13.95 -21.98 -0.02
C VAL A 505 12.48 -21.85 0.29
N SER A 506 11.68 -21.43 -0.68
CA SER A 506 10.22 -21.35 -0.55
C SER A 506 9.54 -22.01 -1.74
N PHE A 507 8.37 -22.61 -1.49
CA PHE A 507 7.62 -23.32 -2.52
C PHE A 507 6.13 -23.32 -2.23
N LEU A 508 5.34 -23.31 -3.31
CA LEU A 508 3.89 -23.38 -3.25
C LEU A 508 3.32 -24.30 -4.34
N GLY A 509 2.21 -24.93 -4.02
CA GLY A 509 1.57 -25.90 -4.90
C GLY A 509 0.25 -26.41 -4.35
N ALA A 510 -0.39 -27.26 -5.14
CA ALA A 510 -1.66 -27.89 -4.78
C ALA A 510 -1.46 -29.39 -4.60
N HIS A 511 -2.12 -29.98 -3.61
CA HIS A 511 -2.13 -31.43 -3.40
C HIS A 511 -3.36 -31.81 -2.59
N MET A 512 -4.02 -32.93 -2.91
CA MET A 512 -5.26 -33.36 -2.23
C MET A 512 -5.03 -33.97 -0.83
N ALA A 513 -3.77 -34.16 -0.42
CA ALA A 513 -3.39 -34.59 0.91
C ALA A 513 -1.91 -34.31 1.13
N VAL A 514 -1.58 -33.20 1.80
CA VAL A 514 -0.17 -32.79 1.95
C VAL A 514 0.65 -33.70 2.83
N ARG A 515 0.04 -34.49 3.73
CA ARG A 515 0.74 -35.51 4.52
C ARG A 515 1.45 -36.59 3.69
N ASP A 516 1.13 -36.66 2.40
CA ASP A 516 1.72 -37.61 1.48
C ASP A 516 3.03 -37.07 0.88
N LEU A 517 3.37 -35.80 1.16
CA LEU A 517 4.47 -35.08 0.52
C LEU A 517 5.72 -34.98 1.38
N ILE A 518 6.84 -35.29 0.74
CA ILE A 518 8.19 -35.09 1.26
C ILE A 518 8.93 -34.14 0.31
N PHE A 519 9.52 -33.09 0.87
CA PHE A 519 10.31 -32.11 0.14
C PHE A 519 11.79 -32.23 0.48
N GLU A 520 12.63 -32.31 -0.56
CA GLU A 520 14.09 -32.35 -0.41
C GLU A 520 14.73 -31.35 -1.39
N LEU A 521 15.74 -30.61 -0.92
CA LEU A 521 16.55 -29.75 -1.77
C LEU A 521 17.90 -30.43 -2.04
N ARG A 522 18.34 -30.43 -3.30
CA ARG A 522 19.64 -30.97 -3.71
C ARG A 522 20.50 -29.91 -4.40
N SER A 523 21.73 -29.77 -3.91
CA SER A 523 22.73 -28.86 -4.46
C SER A 523 23.39 -29.41 -5.74
N PRO A 524 24.07 -28.55 -6.53
CA PRO A 524 24.88 -28.99 -7.68
C PRO A 524 25.99 -29.99 -7.31
N SER A 525 26.49 -29.95 -6.07
CA SER A 525 27.50 -30.88 -5.55
C SER A 525 26.94 -32.25 -5.21
N GLY A 526 25.61 -32.41 -5.19
CA GLY A 526 24.91 -33.65 -4.91
C GLY A 526 24.45 -33.83 -3.46
N THR A 527 24.75 -32.88 -2.57
CA THR A 527 24.23 -32.87 -1.19
C THR A 527 22.73 -32.70 -1.24
N THR A 528 21.99 -33.52 -0.48
CA THR A 528 20.53 -33.50 -0.41
C THR A 528 20.10 -33.30 1.03
N VAL A 529 19.23 -32.33 1.27
CA VAL A 529 18.68 -31.95 2.58
C VAL A 529 17.17 -32.16 2.54
N ARG A 530 16.63 -32.92 3.49
CA ARG A 530 15.18 -33.04 3.66
C ARG A 530 14.66 -31.80 4.38
N LEU A 531 13.80 -31.05 3.69
CA LEU A 531 13.20 -29.82 4.21
C LEU A 531 12.08 -30.14 5.19
N VAL A 532 11.16 -31.01 4.77
CA VAL A 532 10.03 -31.44 5.59
C VAL A 532 9.44 -32.75 5.09
N ASP A 533 9.03 -33.59 6.03
CA ASP A 533 8.07 -34.68 5.87
C ASP A 533 6.72 -34.24 6.45
N LEU A 534 5.75 -33.94 5.58
CA LEU A 534 4.48 -33.34 6.00
C LEU A 534 3.53 -34.34 6.70
N ASP A 535 3.91 -35.62 6.80
CA ASP A 535 3.18 -36.60 7.62
C ASP A 535 3.18 -36.25 9.11
N VAL A 536 4.18 -35.48 9.59
CA VAL A 536 4.43 -35.27 11.02
C VAL A 536 3.98 -33.90 11.60
N PRO A 537 3.61 -32.88 10.81
CA PRO A 537 2.75 -31.80 11.31
C PRO A 537 1.29 -31.91 10.81
N CYS A 538 1.04 -32.46 9.62
CA CYS A 538 -0.26 -32.35 8.95
C CYS A 538 -0.96 -33.70 8.66
N ASN A 539 -2.29 -33.69 8.80
CA ASN A 539 -3.16 -34.82 8.41
C ASN A 539 -3.54 -34.70 6.91
N ALA A 540 -4.67 -35.28 6.49
CA ALA A 540 -5.16 -35.19 5.10
C ALA A 540 -5.78 -33.81 4.78
N GLN A 541 -4.95 -32.77 4.79
CA GLN A 541 -5.30 -31.40 4.40
C GLN A 541 -4.82 -31.10 2.98
N ASP A 542 -5.45 -30.13 2.32
CA ASP A 542 -5.14 -29.74 0.94
C ASP A 542 -4.09 -28.61 0.90
N ASP A 543 -3.33 -28.55 -0.19
CA ASP A 543 -2.47 -27.44 -0.62
C ASP A 543 -1.29 -27.05 0.29
N PHE A 544 -0.25 -26.44 -0.28
CA PHE A 544 0.93 -26.02 0.47
C PHE A 544 1.53 -24.70 -0.06
N ASP A 545 2.00 -23.87 0.88
CA ASP A 545 2.81 -22.66 0.67
C ASP A 545 3.73 -22.50 1.89
N LEU A 546 5.00 -22.86 1.75
CA LEU A 546 5.96 -22.93 2.86
C LEU A 546 7.33 -22.39 2.44
N GLY A 547 8.00 -21.73 3.40
CA GLY A 547 9.41 -21.37 3.35
C GLY A 547 10.25 -22.12 4.38
N PHE A 548 11.53 -22.33 4.09
CA PHE A 548 12.50 -22.92 4.98
C PHE A 548 13.78 -22.09 5.05
N ASP A 549 14.22 -21.84 6.28
CA ASP A 549 15.37 -21.04 6.69
C ASP A 549 15.86 -21.57 8.06
N ASP A 550 17.16 -21.78 8.24
CA ASP A 550 17.76 -22.26 9.49
C ASP A 550 17.56 -21.25 10.64
N GLU A 551 17.53 -19.96 10.32
CA GLU A 551 17.36 -18.82 11.23
C GLU A 551 15.89 -18.46 11.48
N ALA A 552 14.94 -19.17 10.85
CA ALA A 552 13.51 -18.94 11.02
C ALA A 552 13.11 -18.99 12.50
N ALA A 553 12.31 -18.00 12.93
CA ALA A 553 11.78 -17.94 14.30
C ALA A 553 10.79 -19.08 14.61
N ASN A 554 10.17 -19.66 13.58
CA ASN A 554 9.16 -20.71 13.70
C ASN A 554 9.80 -22.10 13.61
N PRO A 555 9.70 -22.96 14.64
CA PRO A 555 10.16 -24.35 14.53
C PRO A 555 9.28 -25.17 13.57
N ILE A 556 9.81 -26.26 13.02
CA ILE A 556 9.05 -27.16 12.13
C ILE A 556 7.73 -27.66 12.75
N SER A 557 7.67 -27.78 14.08
CA SER A 557 6.49 -28.23 14.82
C SER A 557 5.36 -27.20 14.88
N SER A 558 5.60 -25.95 14.46
CA SER A 558 4.58 -24.89 14.41
C SER A 558 4.01 -24.66 13.02
N ILE A 559 4.34 -25.49 12.03
CA ILE A 559 3.71 -25.45 10.71
C ILE A 559 2.19 -25.65 10.88
N PRO A 560 1.33 -24.72 10.40
CA PRO A 560 -0.11 -24.87 10.45
C PRO A 560 -0.58 -25.93 9.46
N CYS A 561 -1.79 -26.45 9.68
CA CYS A 561 -2.41 -27.41 8.78
C CYS A 561 -3.84 -26.94 8.46
N PRO A 562 -4.14 -26.56 7.20
CA PRO A 562 -3.29 -26.67 6.00
C PRO A 562 -2.04 -25.76 6.03
N PRO A 563 -0.90 -26.22 5.46
CA PRO A 563 0.38 -25.50 5.49
C PRO A 563 0.44 -24.45 4.37
N VAL A 564 -0.43 -23.45 4.40
CA VAL A 564 -0.64 -22.49 3.30
C VAL A 564 -0.38 -21.03 3.71
N ASP A 565 0.32 -20.82 4.83
CA ASP A 565 0.55 -19.47 5.35
C ASP A 565 1.77 -18.76 4.73
N GLY A 566 2.58 -19.45 3.93
CA GLY A 566 3.74 -18.88 3.25
C GLY A 566 4.84 -18.39 4.19
N ASN A 567 4.82 -18.81 5.46
CA ASN A 567 5.83 -18.43 6.44
C ASN A 567 7.10 -19.29 6.31
N PHE A 568 8.21 -18.78 6.84
CA PHE A 568 9.46 -19.54 6.97
C PHE A 568 9.52 -20.34 8.26
N TYR A 569 10.00 -21.56 8.16
CA TYR A 569 10.18 -22.51 9.26
C TYR A 569 11.59 -23.10 9.27
N GLN A 570 12.03 -23.54 10.44
CA GLN A 570 13.25 -24.34 10.54
C GLN A 570 13.03 -25.69 9.82
N PRO A 571 13.95 -26.12 8.94
CA PRO A 571 13.82 -27.38 8.21
C PRO A 571 14.08 -28.60 9.10
N GLU A 572 13.64 -29.79 8.64
CA GLU A 572 13.87 -31.06 9.34
C GLU A 572 15.36 -31.38 9.42
N GLN A 573 16.08 -31.12 8.32
CA GLN A 573 17.53 -31.12 8.25
C GLN A 573 18.00 -29.71 7.89
N LEU A 574 19.01 -29.23 8.63
CA LEU A 574 19.51 -27.87 8.48
C LEU A 574 20.07 -27.59 7.06
N LEU A 575 19.67 -26.47 6.48
CA LEU A 575 20.12 -25.95 5.18
C LEU A 575 21.60 -25.55 5.22
N SER A 576 22.15 -25.30 6.41
CA SER A 576 23.59 -25.10 6.65
C SER A 576 24.46 -26.28 6.20
N ALA A 577 23.89 -27.44 5.89
CA ALA A 577 24.58 -28.53 5.19
C ALA A 577 25.14 -28.12 3.81
N PHE A 578 24.60 -27.06 3.18
CA PHE A 578 25.10 -26.52 1.92
C PHE A 578 26.25 -25.51 2.09
N ILE A 579 26.51 -25.01 3.30
CA ILE A 579 27.51 -23.97 3.52
C ILE A 579 28.90 -24.45 3.09
N GLY A 580 29.58 -23.62 2.31
CA GLY A 580 30.90 -23.90 1.75
C GLY A 580 30.89 -24.63 0.41
N GLU A 581 29.73 -25.08 -0.09
CA GLU A 581 29.62 -25.68 -1.42
C GLU A 581 29.65 -24.62 -2.54
N PRO A 582 30.07 -24.98 -3.77
CA PRO A 582 29.92 -24.11 -4.93
C PRO A 582 28.45 -23.76 -5.20
N THR A 583 28.18 -22.48 -5.43
CA THR A 583 26.82 -21.97 -5.69
C THR A 583 26.37 -22.23 -7.12
N THR A 584 27.33 -22.28 -8.06
CA THR A 584 27.07 -22.43 -9.50
C THR A 584 26.59 -23.83 -9.87
N GLY A 585 25.52 -23.89 -10.66
CA GLY A 585 25.02 -25.13 -11.23
C GLY A 585 23.52 -25.29 -11.04
N VAL A 586 23.06 -26.55 -11.16
CA VAL A 586 21.65 -26.89 -11.12
C VAL A 586 21.25 -27.31 -9.70
N TRP A 587 20.47 -26.46 -9.04
CA TRP A 587 19.78 -26.78 -7.80
C TRP A 587 18.47 -27.48 -8.12
N THR A 588 18.16 -28.55 -7.40
CA THR A 588 17.00 -29.41 -7.67
C THR A 588 16.11 -29.48 -6.43
N LEU A 589 14.86 -29.04 -6.54
CA LEU A 589 13.83 -29.36 -5.54
C LEU A 589 13.17 -30.69 -5.94
N LEU A 590 13.22 -31.68 -5.06
CA LEU A 590 12.55 -32.96 -5.19
C LEU A 590 11.27 -32.95 -4.36
N VAL A 591 10.18 -33.37 -4.98
CA VAL A 591 8.88 -33.52 -4.33
C VAL A 591 8.43 -34.97 -4.51
N THR A 592 8.29 -35.69 -3.41
CA THR A 592 7.86 -37.08 -3.41
C THR A 592 6.46 -37.17 -2.83
N ASP A 593 5.52 -37.72 -3.61
CA ASP A 593 4.29 -38.29 -3.07
C ASP A 593 4.59 -39.75 -2.69
N ASP A 594 4.55 -40.08 -1.39
CA ASP A 594 4.90 -41.41 -0.87
C ASP A 594 3.68 -42.29 -0.53
N ARG A 595 2.45 -41.81 -0.77
CA ARG A 595 1.21 -42.53 -0.47
C ARG A 595 0.32 -42.72 -1.69
N THR A 596 -0.67 -43.57 -1.54
CA THR A 596 -1.60 -43.92 -2.62
C THR A 596 -2.77 -42.95 -2.70
N ALA A 597 -3.17 -42.63 -3.93
CA ALA A 597 -4.48 -42.12 -4.37
C ALA A 597 -4.58 -40.61 -4.60
N ASN A 598 -3.63 -39.82 -4.07
CA ASN A 598 -3.64 -38.38 -4.27
C ASN A 598 -2.67 -37.99 -5.38
N THR A 599 -2.88 -36.80 -5.93
CA THR A 599 -2.01 -36.18 -6.92
C THR A 599 -2.04 -34.69 -6.67
N GLY A 600 -1.05 -33.97 -7.17
CA GLY A 600 -1.01 -32.52 -7.08
C GLY A 600 -0.13 -31.88 -8.12
N GLN A 601 0.35 -30.69 -7.82
CA GLN A 601 1.19 -29.90 -8.69
C GLN A 601 2.05 -28.96 -7.84
N LEU A 602 3.36 -28.91 -8.13
CA LEU A 602 4.23 -27.85 -7.65
C LEU A 602 4.07 -26.67 -8.61
N ASN A 603 3.62 -25.52 -8.11
CA ASN A 603 3.27 -24.37 -8.93
C ASN A 603 4.42 -23.38 -9.06
N ALA A 604 5.13 -23.13 -7.97
CA ALA A 604 6.30 -22.27 -7.95
C ALA A 604 7.25 -22.68 -6.81
N TRP A 605 8.53 -22.39 -6.99
CA TRP A 605 9.50 -22.35 -5.91
C TRP A 605 10.63 -21.37 -6.23
N GLN A 606 11.24 -20.85 -5.17
CA GLN A 606 12.29 -19.86 -5.20
C GLN A 606 13.44 -20.29 -4.29
N LEU A 607 14.63 -19.84 -4.63
CA LEU A 607 15.84 -20.07 -3.85
C LEU A 607 16.56 -18.74 -3.64
N ASP A 608 16.75 -18.38 -2.38
CA ASP A 608 17.59 -17.27 -1.94
C ASP A 608 18.92 -17.85 -1.46
N ILE A 609 19.99 -17.64 -2.22
CA ILE A 609 21.32 -18.11 -1.82
C ILE A 609 22.21 -16.91 -1.52
N CYS A 610 22.72 -16.82 -0.31
CA CYS A 610 23.83 -15.94 -0.01
C CYS A 610 25.14 -16.60 -0.43
N VAL A 611 25.94 -15.84 -1.16
CA VAL A 611 27.18 -16.28 -1.76
C VAL A 611 28.29 -15.42 -1.22
N THR A 612 29.36 -16.06 -0.74
CA THR A 612 30.65 -15.39 -0.64
C THR A 612 31.46 -15.69 -1.89
N VAL A 613 31.80 -14.66 -2.62
CA VAL A 613 32.76 -14.78 -3.73
C VAL A 613 34.15 -14.73 -3.10
N PRO A 614 35.03 -15.74 -3.32
CA PRO A 614 36.41 -15.62 -2.91
C PRO A 614 36.99 -14.37 -3.58
N GLN A 615 37.50 -13.42 -2.77
CA GLN A 615 38.20 -12.26 -3.31
C GLN A 615 39.26 -12.73 -4.30
N SER A 616 39.20 -12.23 -5.54
CA SER A 616 40.23 -12.50 -6.53
C SER A 616 41.55 -11.95 -6.02
N SER A 617 42.57 -12.80 -5.93
CA SER A 617 43.93 -12.46 -5.49
C SER A 617 44.77 -11.75 -6.56
N CYS A 618 44.19 -11.33 -7.68
CA CYS A 618 44.92 -10.59 -8.70
C CYS A 618 45.15 -9.15 -8.26
N ALA A 619 46.32 -8.63 -8.61
CA ALA A 619 46.66 -7.23 -8.38
C ALA A 619 45.79 -6.33 -9.27
N ASP A 620 45.55 -5.09 -8.79
CA ASP A 620 44.89 -4.06 -9.59
C ASP A 620 45.65 -3.83 -10.91
N ASP A 621 46.96 -3.64 -10.81
CA ASP A 621 47.88 -3.54 -11.93
C ASP A 621 49.04 -4.55 -11.81
N LEU A 622 49.48 -5.11 -12.93
CA LEU A 622 50.63 -6.01 -13.04
C LEU A 622 51.68 -5.44 -13.99
N VAL A 623 52.93 -5.43 -13.54
CA VAL A 623 54.09 -5.15 -14.39
C VAL A 623 54.89 -6.44 -14.56
N ILE A 624 55.06 -6.89 -15.81
CA ILE A 624 55.79 -8.11 -16.16
C ILE A 624 57.04 -7.74 -16.96
N ASP A 625 58.18 -7.69 -16.28
CA ASP A 625 59.49 -7.34 -16.83
C ASP A 625 60.47 -8.52 -16.91
N ASN A 626 60.01 -9.73 -16.56
CA ASN A 626 60.80 -10.96 -16.65
C ASN A 626 61.30 -11.22 -18.08
N ASN A 627 62.54 -11.69 -18.18
CA ASN A 627 63.16 -12.06 -19.45
C ASN A 627 63.99 -13.36 -19.28
N PRO A 628 63.51 -14.51 -19.77
CA PRO A 628 62.23 -14.70 -20.48
C PRO A 628 61.00 -14.67 -19.56
N ILE A 629 59.83 -14.39 -20.13
CA ILE A 629 58.53 -14.52 -19.44
C ILE A 629 58.22 -16.01 -19.30
N VAL A 630 57.94 -16.43 -18.07
CA VAL A 630 57.60 -17.82 -17.77
C VAL A 630 56.24 -18.15 -18.39
N SER A 631 56.11 -19.35 -18.96
CA SER A 631 54.82 -19.83 -19.47
C SER A 631 53.81 -19.94 -18.34
N ASP A 632 52.80 -19.05 -18.34
CA ASP A 632 51.71 -19.02 -17.36
C ASP A 632 50.57 -18.10 -17.86
N THR A 633 49.48 -18.07 -17.11
CA THR A 633 48.41 -17.07 -17.23
C THR A 633 48.59 -15.97 -16.17
N TYR A 634 48.75 -14.74 -16.62
CA TYR A 634 48.88 -13.56 -15.79
C TYR A 634 47.58 -12.76 -15.82
N SER A 635 46.99 -12.49 -14.66
CA SER A 635 45.67 -11.86 -14.53
C SER A 635 45.73 -10.58 -13.67
N ALA A 636 45.22 -9.45 -14.17
CA ALA A 636 45.08 -8.18 -13.44
C ALA A 636 43.63 -7.67 -13.47
N LYS A 637 43.22 -6.90 -12.47
CA LYS A 637 41.90 -6.25 -12.45
C LYS A 637 41.81 -5.13 -13.49
N ASP A 638 42.78 -4.23 -13.51
CA ASP A 638 42.79 -3.05 -14.36
C ASP A 638 43.78 -3.22 -15.52
N SER A 639 45.08 -3.33 -15.23
CA SER A 639 46.08 -3.37 -16.31
C SER A 639 47.25 -4.35 -16.17
N ILE A 640 47.72 -4.86 -17.30
CA ILE A 640 49.01 -5.56 -17.43
C ILE A 640 49.93 -4.73 -18.32
N VAL A 641 51.12 -4.39 -17.84
CA VAL A 641 52.17 -3.73 -18.62
C VAL A 641 53.38 -4.66 -18.74
N SER A 642 53.86 -4.93 -19.95
CA SER A 642 55.01 -5.84 -20.13
C SER A 642 56.03 -5.33 -21.16
N SER A 643 57.31 -5.65 -20.93
CA SER A 643 58.45 -5.44 -21.85
C SER A 643 59.27 -6.72 -22.06
N GLY A 644 58.79 -7.88 -21.59
CA GLY A 644 59.54 -9.14 -21.56
C GLY A 644 59.57 -9.94 -22.87
N VAL A 645 60.28 -11.07 -22.85
CA VAL A 645 60.45 -11.95 -24.03
C VAL A 645 59.70 -13.27 -23.82
N VAL A 646 58.77 -13.60 -24.71
CA VAL A 646 58.13 -14.92 -24.78
C VAL A 646 58.99 -15.82 -25.70
N GLU A 647 59.61 -16.85 -25.13
CA GLU A 647 60.52 -17.76 -25.85
C GLU A 647 59.77 -18.80 -26.69
N VAL A 648 60.48 -19.41 -27.65
CA VAL A 648 59.97 -20.53 -28.46
C VAL A 648 59.40 -21.65 -27.56
N ASP A 649 58.31 -22.28 -27.98
CA ASP A 649 57.59 -23.34 -27.25
C ASP A 649 56.96 -22.91 -25.90
N SER A 650 56.93 -21.60 -25.59
CA SER A 650 56.23 -21.07 -24.41
C SER A 650 54.75 -20.76 -24.70
N VAL A 651 53.90 -20.93 -23.68
CA VAL A 651 52.48 -20.53 -23.71
C VAL A 651 52.26 -19.47 -22.65
N VAL A 652 52.01 -18.23 -23.06
CA VAL A 652 51.79 -17.09 -22.16
C VAL A 652 50.45 -16.45 -22.45
N VAL A 653 49.61 -16.30 -21.42
CA VAL A 653 48.30 -15.65 -21.52
C VAL A 653 48.27 -14.42 -20.61
N PHE A 654 47.89 -13.27 -21.14
CA PHE A 654 47.61 -12.04 -20.38
C PHE A 654 46.12 -11.75 -20.36
N GLU A 655 45.55 -11.58 -19.18
CA GLU A 655 44.14 -11.25 -18.96
C GLU A 655 44.04 -9.99 -18.08
N ALA A 656 43.50 -8.89 -18.60
CA ALA A 656 43.30 -7.67 -17.84
C ALA A 656 41.90 -7.08 -18.10
N GLY A 657 41.25 -6.53 -17.07
CA GLY A 657 39.88 -6.01 -17.20
C GLY A 657 39.77 -4.77 -18.08
N GLN A 658 40.78 -3.89 -18.09
CA GLN A 658 40.75 -2.66 -18.89
C GLN A 658 41.84 -2.61 -19.97
N LEU A 659 43.08 -3.00 -19.64
CA LEU A 659 44.22 -2.69 -20.49
C LEU A 659 45.36 -3.72 -20.42
N VAL A 660 45.76 -4.26 -21.57
CA VAL A 660 47.07 -4.92 -21.72
C VAL A 660 47.97 -4.02 -22.56
N ARG A 661 49.05 -3.48 -21.97
CA ARG A 661 50.00 -2.58 -22.62
C ARG A 661 51.36 -3.25 -22.82
N LEU A 662 51.64 -3.64 -24.05
CA LEU A 662 52.96 -4.13 -24.46
C LEU A 662 53.86 -2.92 -24.78
N THR A 663 54.96 -2.78 -24.03
CA THR A 663 55.88 -1.63 -24.13
C THR A 663 57.13 -2.00 -24.94
N ALA A 664 57.91 -0.97 -25.31
CA ALA A 664 59.13 -1.16 -26.10
C ALA A 664 60.09 -2.13 -25.39
N GLY A 665 60.42 -3.24 -26.06
CA GLY A 665 61.20 -4.35 -25.48
C GLY A 665 60.45 -5.68 -25.52
N PHE A 666 59.10 -5.66 -25.55
CA PHE A 666 58.32 -6.88 -25.63
C PHE A 666 58.56 -7.62 -26.95
N THR A 667 58.90 -8.91 -26.88
CA THR A 667 59.07 -9.76 -28.08
C THR A 667 58.49 -11.15 -27.86
N ALA A 668 57.72 -11.65 -28.82
CA ALA A 668 57.32 -13.06 -28.89
C ALA A 668 58.11 -13.74 -30.01
N GLN A 669 58.90 -14.74 -29.67
CA GLN A 669 59.74 -15.46 -30.63
C GLN A 669 58.89 -16.35 -31.55
N SER A 670 59.38 -16.60 -32.77
CA SER A 670 58.70 -17.47 -33.73
C SER A 670 58.58 -18.90 -33.18
N GLY A 671 57.35 -19.36 -32.93
CA GLY A 671 57.06 -20.65 -32.30
C GLY A 671 56.57 -20.56 -30.85
N ALA A 672 56.44 -19.35 -30.29
CA ALA A 672 55.72 -19.10 -29.05
C ALA A 672 54.20 -18.97 -29.28
N ASP A 673 53.39 -19.37 -28.28
CA ASP A 673 51.96 -19.08 -28.21
C ASP A 673 51.72 -17.97 -27.19
N PHE A 674 51.32 -16.79 -27.67
CA PHE A 674 51.02 -15.64 -26.84
C PHE A 674 49.60 -15.16 -27.09
N THR A 675 48.80 -15.09 -26.03
CA THR A 675 47.42 -14.61 -26.08
C THR A 675 47.25 -13.45 -25.10
N ALA A 676 46.68 -12.34 -25.54
CA ALA A 676 46.26 -11.25 -24.66
C ALA A 676 44.75 -11.01 -24.83
N ARG A 677 44.03 -10.86 -23.71
CA ARG A 677 42.58 -10.66 -23.69
C ARG A 677 42.22 -9.54 -22.73
N ILE A 678 41.26 -8.71 -23.17
CA ILE A 678 40.55 -7.82 -22.26
C ILE A 678 39.42 -8.63 -21.67
N GLN A 679 39.65 -9.11 -20.45
CA GLN A 679 38.76 -9.99 -19.72
C GLN A 679 38.99 -9.71 -18.24
N ASN A 680 37.91 -9.50 -17.51
CA ASN A 680 38.00 -9.32 -16.06
C ASN A 680 38.66 -10.55 -15.45
N CYS A 681 39.55 -10.33 -14.48
CA CYS A 681 40.14 -11.36 -13.65
C CYS A 681 39.09 -12.27 -12.95
N ASN A 682 37.81 -11.86 -12.99
CA ASN A 682 36.64 -12.71 -12.72
C ASN A 682 35.49 -12.36 -13.69
N PRO A 683 34.87 -13.31 -14.42
CA PRO A 683 33.78 -13.03 -15.36
C PRO A 683 32.45 -12.53 -14.73
N VAL A 684 32.35 -12.35 -13.41
CA VAL A 684 31.04 -12.12 -12.75
C VAL A 684 30.63 -10.65 -12.57
N LEU A 685 31.56 -9.68 -12.62
CA LEU A 685 31.21 -8.27 -12.32
C LEU A 685 30.76 -7.42 -13.51
N ALA A 686 30.70 -7.98 -14.73
CA ALA A 686 30.31 -7.23 -15.90
C ALA A 686 29.21 -7.93 -16.67
N GLN A 687 27.98 -7.97 -16.14
CA GLN A 687 26.75 -7.93 -16.97
C GLN A 687 25.45 -7.54 -16.26
N ASN A 688 25.36 -7.47 -14.93
CA ASN A 688 24.17 -6.92 -14.29
C ASN A 688 24.56 -5.77 -13.37
N LYS A 689 24.36 -4.54 -13.87
CA LYS A 689 23.92 -3.45 -13.01
C LYS A 689 22.59 -3.94 -12.43
N ILE A 690 22.65 -4.65 -11.31
CA ILE A 690 21.45 -5.13 -10.63
C ILE A 690 20.74 -3.87 -10.20
N GLU A 691 19.73 -3.47 -10.96
CA GLU A 691 18.61 -2.75 -10.37
C GLU A 691 18.10 -3.66 -9.27
N THR A 692 18.52 -3.39 -8.04
CA THR A 692 17.88 -3.94 -6.86
C THR A 692 16.51 -3.31 -6.82
N ARG A 693 15.59 -3.80 -7.65
CA ARG A 693 14.17 -3.72 -7.35
C ARG A 693 14.01 -4.59 -6.12
N THR A 694 13.93 -3.94 -4.97
CA THR A 694 13.33 -4.51 -3.78
C THR A 694 11.86 -4.79 -4.13
N GLN A 695 11.61 -5.92 -4.79
CA GLN A 695 10.34 -6.59 -4.67
C GLN A 695 10.53 -7.64 -3.58
N SER A 696 10.40 -7.18 -2.34
CA SER A 696 9.82 -8.04 -1.32
C SER A 696 8.51 -8.57 -1.86
N MET A 697 8.21 -9.85 -1.64
CA MET A 697 6.85 -10.36 -1.85
C MET A 697 5.91 -9.55 -0.96
N VAL A 698 5.25 -8.56 -1.56
CA VAL A 698 4.04 -7.97 -1.01
C VAL A 698 2.99 -9.07 -1.11
N ARG A 699 2.53 -9.61 0.03
CA ARG A 699 1.27 -10.37 0.07
C ARG A 699 0.20 -9.52 -0.60
N SER A 700 -0.49 -10.06 -1.60
CA SER A 700 -1.66 -9.38 -2.12
C SER A 700 -2.73 -9.34 -1.03
N SER A 701 -3.23 -8.15 -0.71
CA SER A 701 -4.39 -7.95 0.18
C SER A 701 -5.73 -8.24 -0.52
N LYS A 702 -5.72 -8.90 -1.68
CA LYS A 702 -6.89 -9.18 -2.51
C LYS A 702 -6.99 -10.68 -2.76
N ASN A 703 -8.22 -11.16 -2.86
CA ASN A 703 -8.46 -12.43 -3.52
C ASN A 703 -8.00 -12.31 -4.98
N GLN A 704 -7.22 -13.24 -5.51
CA GLN A 704 -6.73 -13.17 -6.90
C GLN A 704 -7.17 -14.38 -7.70
N LEU A 705 -7.67 -14.14 -8.91
CA LEU A 705 -8.01 -15.16 -9.87
C LEU A 705 -7.04 -15.14 -11.05
N SER A 706 -6.25 -16.19 -11.24
CA SER A 706 -5.39 -16.36 -12.41
C SER A 706 -5.61 -17.70 -13.10
N VAL A 707 -5.35 -17.77 -14.41
CA VAL A 707 -5.57 -18.99 -15.21
C VAL A 707 -4.37 -19.28 -16.10
N TYR A 708 -3.82 -20.49 -16.00
CA TYR A 708 -2.64 -20.92 -16.74
C TYR A 708 -2.66 -22.43 -17.04
N PRO A 709 -2.25 -22.88 -18.25
CA PRO A 709 -1.90 -22.08 -19.42
C PRO A 709 -3.16 -21.42 -20.01
N ASN A 710 -3.01 -20.21 -20.54
CA ASN A 710 -4.11 -19.49 -21.21
C ASN A 710 -3.52 -18.59 -22.31
N PRO A 711 -3.59 -18.98 -23.59
CA PRO A 711 -4.50 -19.98 -24.15
C PRO A 711 -4.15 -21.45 -23.84
N PHE A 712 -5.14 -22.34 -23.89
CA PHE A 712 -4.98 -23.78 -23.65
C PHE A 712 -5.66 -24.66 -24.69
N THR A 713 -5.16 -25.89 -24.85
CA THR A 713 -5.65 -26.87 -25.83
C THR A 713 -6.52 -27.98 -25.22
N GLU A 714 -6.11 -28.53 -24.07
CA GLU A 714 -6.80 -29.66 -23.42
C GLU A 714 -7.20 -29.37 -21.97
N GLN A 715 -6.32 -28.73 -21.18
CA GLN A 715 -6.55 -28.41 -19.78
C GLN A 715 -5.97 -27.03 -19.42
N THR A 716 -6.57 -26.38 -18.42
CA THR A 716 -6.02 -25.18 -17.78
C THR A 716 -6.27 -25.22 -16.28
N SER A 717 -5.42 -24.56 -15.51
CA SER A 717 -5.49 -24.48 -14.05
C SER A 717 -5.89 -23.08 -13.64
N ILE A 718 -6.81 -23.00 -12.69
CA ILE A 718 -7.36 -21.77 -12.14
C ILE A 718 -6.80 -21.63 -10.73
N MET A 719 -5.98 -20.61 -10.48
CA MET A 719 -5.47 -20.28 -9.16
C MET A 719 -6.34 -19.20 -8.53
N VAL A 720 -6.82 -19.50 -7.34
CA VAL A 720 -7.59 -18.64 -6.46
C VAL A 720 -6.72 -18.37 -5.23
N GLU A 721 -6.15 -17.18 -5.14
CA GLU A 721 -5.51 -16.71 -3.90
C GLU A 721 -6.58 -16.07 -3.03
N LEU A 722 -6.65 -16.46 -1.77
CA LEU A 722 -7.58 -15.94 -0.79
C LEU A 722 -6.81 -15.20 0.29
N ALA A 723 -7.15 -13.93 0.52
CA ALA A 723 -6.54 -13.15 1.59
C ALA A 723 -6.98 -13.65 2.99
N GLU A 724 -8.20 -14.17 3.08
CA GLU A 724 -8.85 -14.71 4.29
C GLU A 724 -9.70 -15.95 3.95
N ASP A 725 -10.18 -16.69 4.95
CA ASP A 725 -11.07 -17.84 4.75
C ASP A 725 -12.35 -17.41 4.01
N ALA A 726 -12.60 -17.97 2.81
CA ALA A 726 -13.69 -17.52 1.94
C ALA A 726 -14.45 -18.68 1.29
N VAL A 727 -15.72 -18.42 0.92
CA VAL A 727 -16.51 -19.35 0.09
C VAL A 727 -16.30 -19.01 -1.38
N VAL A 728 -15.76 -19.98 -2.13
CA VAL A 728 -15.44 -19.84 -3.56
C VAL A 728 -16.41 -20.65 -4.40
N ASN A 729 -16.99 -20.04 -5.44
CA ASN A 729 -17.73 -20.73 -6.51
C ASN A 729 -17.32 -20.19 -7.89
N MET A 730 -17.24 -21.05 -8.89
CA MET A 730 -16.69 -20.67 -10.20
C MET A 730 -17.40 -21.37 -11.35
N GLN A 731 -17.64 -20.60 -12.43
CA GLN A 731 -18.32 -21.06 -13.65
C GLN A 731 -17.69 -20.42 -14.90
N ILE A 732 -17.82 -21.10 -16.04
CA ILE A 732 -17.43 -20.60 -17.35
C ILE A 732 -18.68 -20.15 -18.09
N VAL A 733 -18.66 -18.93 -18.63
CA VAL A 733 -19.73 -18.36 -19.46
C VAL A 733 -19.22 -18.01 -20.86
N ASP A 734 -20.09 -18.08 -21.86
CA ASP A 734 -19.78 -17.56 -23.21
C ASP A 734 -19.88 -16.01 -23.26
N LEU A 735 -19.49 -15.40 -24.38
CA LEU A 735 -19.52 -13.94 -24.55
C LEU A 735 -20.94 -13.33 -24.51
N THR A 736 -22.00 -14.15 -24.48
CA THR A 736 -23.38 -13.70 -24.30
C THR A 736 -23.85 -13.79 -22.84
N GLY A 737 -22.97 -14.23 -21.92
CA GLY A 737 -23.25 -14.40 -20.50
C GLY A 737 -23.89 -15.74 -20.15
N LYS A 738 -24.03 -16.67 -21.10
CA LYS A 738 -24.62 -17.99 -20.85
C LYS A 738 -23.60 -18.93 -20.25
N THR A 739 -23.92 -19.56 -19.12
CA THR A 739 -23.07 -20.60 -18.50
C THR A 739 -22.90 -21.81 -19.43
N VAL A 740 -21.64 -22.14 -19.70
CA VAL A 740 -21.19 -23.25 -20.55
C VAL A 740 -20.33 -24.27 -19.79
N GLY A 741 -19.92 -23.98 -18.55
CA GLY A 741 -19.24 -24.92 -17.65
C GLY A 741 -19.32 -24.49 -16.19
N ILE A 742 -19.21 -25.42 -15.24
CA ILE A 742 -19.13 -25.14 -13.80
C ILE A 742 -17.84 -25.78 -13.29
N ILE A 743 -16.97 -24.99 -12.65
CA ILE A 743 -15.69 -25.44 -12.12
C ILE A 743 -15.86 -26.01 -10.71
N ASN A 744 -16.57 -25.28 -9.84
CA ASN A 744 -16.96 -25.76 -8.52
C ASN A 744 -18.27 -25.12 -8.05
N THR A 745 -19.03 -25.87 -7.26
CA THR A 745 -20.11 -25.33 -6.43
C THR A 745 -19.52 -24.65 -5.18
N PRO A 746 -20.26 -23.79 -4.46
CA PRO A 746 -19.76 -23.09 -3.28
C PRO A 746 -18.97 -24.00 -2.33
N LYS A 747 -17.67 -23.73 -2.19
CA LYS A 747 -16.71 -24.48 -1.34
C LYS A 747 -16.01 -23.48 -0.42
N SER A 748 -16.05 -23.72 0.89
CA SER A 748 -15.27 -22.95 1.86
C SER A 748 -13.80 -23.37 1.77
N LEU A 749 -12.93 -22.38 1.65
CA LEU A 749 -11.48 -22.51 1.55
C LEU A 749 -10.83 -21.58 2.59
N ALA A 750 -9.67 -21.97 3.10
CA ALA A 750 -8.93 -21.15 4.05
C ALA A 750 -8.25 -19.96 3.35
N ALA A 751 -7.69 -19.02 4.10
CA ALA A 751 -6.75 -18.04 3.56
C ALA A 751 -5.55 -18.77 2.91
N GLY A 752 -5.11 -18.31 1.74
CA GLY A 752 -4.01 -18.90 0.98
C GLY A 752 -4.36 -19.18 -0.49
N LYS A 753 -3.42 -19.81 -1.21
CA LYS A 753 -3.60 -20.13 -2.64
C LYS A 753 -4.24 -21.50 -2.81
N HIS A 754 -5.30 -21.55 -3.61
CA HIS A 754 -6.05 -22.75 -3.96
C HIS A 754 -6.11 -22.93 -5.47
N LEU A 755 -5.89 -24.15 -5.95
CA LEU A 755 -5.87 -24.45 -7.38
C LEU A 755 -7.03 -25.34 -7.79
N PHE A 756 -7.68 -25.00 -8.90
CA PHE A 756 -8.76 -25.76 -9.51
C PHE A 756 -8.40 -26.13 -10.95
N ASN A 757 -8.43 -27.42 -11.29
CA ASN A 757 -8.14 -27.87 -12.66
C ASN A 757 -9.42 -28.02 -13.47
N THR A 758 -9.41 -27.53 -14.72
CA THR A 758 -10.54 -27.68 -15.65
C THR A 758 -10.11 -28.28 -16.98
N GLU A 759 -10.87 -29.25 -17.47
CA GLU A 759 -10.66 -29.89 -18.77
C GLU A 759 -11.56 -29.27 -19.86
N ALA A 760 -11.06 -29.13 -21.08
CA ALA A 760 -11.75 -28.50 -22.22
C ALA A 760 -12.83 -29.37 -22.88
N ILE A 761 -13.31 -30.43 -22.21
CA ILE A 761 -13.95 -31.59 -22.86
C ILE A 761 -15.17 -31.19 -23.71
N ASP A 762 -15.87 -30.10 -23.38
CA ASP A 762 -17.05 -29.64 -24.13
C ASP A 762 -16.98 -28.21 -24.71
N LEU A 763 -15.88 -27.47 -24.55
CA LEU A 763 -15.75 -26.09 -25.08
C LEU A 763 -15.21 -26.10 -26.52
N LYS A 764 -15.79 -25.31 -27.43
CA LYS A 764 -15.25 -25.15 -28.80
C LYS A 764 -14.05 -24.20 -28.77
N ALA A 765 -13.21 -24.21 -29.82
CA ALA A 765 -12.19 -23.18 -29.96
C ALA A 765 -12.85 -21.79 -29.97
N GLY A 766 -12.36 -20.88 -29.13
CA GLY A 766 -13.01 -19.59 -28.90
C GLY A 766 -12.61 -18.92 -27.59
N VAL A 767 -13.21 -17.76 -27.32
CA VAL A 767 -13.01 -16.96 -26.11
C VAL A 767 -14.21 -17.14 -25.19
N TYR A 768 -13.95 -17.44 -23.92
CA TYR A 768 -14.94 -17.57 -22.85
C TYR A 768 -14.55 -16.66 -21.68
N LEU A 769 -15.44 -16.51 -20.70
CA LEU A 769 -15.15 -15.85 -19.43
C LEU A 769 -15.26 -16.87 -18.31
N LEU A 770 -14.24 -16.97 -17.47
CA LEU A 770 -14.34 -17.58 -16.16
C LEU A 770 -14.88 -16.53 -15.19
N VAL A 771 -15.92 -16.88 -14.45
CA VAL A 771 -16.54 -16.07 -13.41
C VAL A 771 -16.33 -16.79 -12.09
N ALA A 772 -15.59 -16.17 -11.17
CA ALA A 772 -15.37 -16.65 -9.82
C ALA A 772 -16.04 -15.71 -8.82
N THR A 773 -16.71 -16.25 -7.82
CA THR A 773 -17.23 -15.51 -6.69
C THR A 773 -16.53 -16.02 -5.44
N MET A 774 -15.74 -15.15 -4.80
CA MET A 774 -14.91 -15.44 -3.64
C MET A 774 -15.36 -14.50 -2.53
N ASP A 775 -16.05 -15.03 -1.52
CA ASP A 775 -16.67 -14.25 -0.44
C ASP A 775 -17.65 -13.15 -0.91
N GLY A 776 -18.41 -13.43 -1.97
CA GLY A 776 -19.35 -12.48 -2.57
C GLY A 776 -18.73 -11.51 -3.58
N GLU A 777 -17.41 -11.38 -3.62
CA GLU A 777 -16.69 -10.59 -4.62
C GLU A 777 -16.62 -11.35 -5.95
N LEU A 778 -17.04 -10.73 -7.06
CA LEU A 778 -17.10 -11.34 -8.37
C LEU A 778 -15.87 -10.96 -9.21
N GLN A 779 -15.00 -11.92 -9.50
CA GLN A 779 -13.86 -11.76 -10.39
C GLN A 779 -14.08 -12.48 -11.71
N THR A 780 -13.61 -11.87 -12.80
CA THR A 780 -13.69 -12.48 -14.13
C THR A 780 -12.36 -12.47 -14.84
N THR A 781 -12.08 -13.53 -15.60
CA THR A 781 -10.90 -13.60 -16.47
C THR A 781 -11.23 -14.33 -17.76
N LYS A 782 -10.55 -13.95 -18.85
CA LYS A 782 -10.80 -14.54 -20.18
C LYS A 782 -10.16 -15.92 -20.26
N LEU A 783 -10.86 -16.88 -20.85
CA LEU A 783 -10.36 -18.20 -21.19
C LEU A 783 -10.26 -18.34 -22.71
N PHE A 784 -9.06 -18.60 -23.22
CA PHE A 784 -8.80 -18.82 -24.64
C PHE A 784 -8.59 -20.31 -24.92
N VAL A 785 -9.54 -20.93 -25.61
CA VAL A 785 -9.46 -22.35 -26.01
C VAL A 785 -8.97 -22.43 -27.46
N ILE A 786 -7.86 -23.14 -27.67
CA ILE A 786 -7.27 -23.41 -28.99
C ILE A 786 -7.44 -24.90 -29.27
N LYS A 787 -8.26 -25.29 -30.26
CA LYS A 787 -8.40 -26.70 -30.69
C LYS A 787 -7.72 -26.96 -32.01
#